data_AF-A0A2D5UDB9-F1
#
_entry.id   AF-A0A2D5UDB9-F1
#
_cell.length_a   1.000
_cell.length_b   1.000
_cell.length_c   1.000
_cell.angle_alpha   90.00
_cell.angle_beta   90.00
_cell.angle_gamma   90.00
#
_symmetry.space_group_name_H-M   'P 1'
#
loop_
_entity.id
_entity.type
_entity.pdbx_description
1 polymer ?
#
loop_
_entity_poly.entity_id
_entity_poly.type
_entity_poly.pdbx_seq_one_letter_code
_entity_poly.pdbx_strand_id
1 'polypeptide(L)'
;MVTESQSSINVVAGIIRNEGRVLICRRPEGAHLPGKWEFPGGKVEEGESPEGALVREIREELDIGIEVGRMEWSVSHSYPDRNVNLRFYECSWSEGEPKNRGVAAHEWALPGDLEKFEFLPADAPLIEMLKEGVPAKPWEARTGASSGDIEAAYRECARMAAAHYENFPVASRMLSAKVRRHVAAVYAFARCADDFADLPGSDSDPGPGTEEERLTRLDDWERRLEAAGEGRGEGSVFIALGDTIRAHDLPLQPFRDLIAAFRQDVTVRRYPEYADLLGYCRLSANPVGRIILLLHGVRGEDEMRASDAICTALQIANHLQDVKEDFLRGRIYLPRAELEAFGVAESELAGENAGASLRALMAFQINRTRALFAEGLPLIESMKGPLGREIRAIFRGGAAALESVERADYDVLKGSPRLNRRDKAACVLAAFFPAGFLGRRVDGDAAARGDWNYCRWFVRSSRSSFYVAFLSLPPARRRALSAIYGFCRAVDDIADTPGDREEKRRQLNRWEEAVANLAGRDHHHPVLRELRTAVESYSVSTGDLIDVCRGVAMDLDQNRYRTFDELREYCYKVASAVGLACLKVFGENSPAGIEYGRTLGLALQLTNILRDLWVDAEDNRIYLPLEDLNRFGVSEETILKGERSEALVALLRFEAERAEAFFQKADALIPGRSRRRLFPARFMGRVYRRVLERIVAADFPGPGWKASLSKGAKLREALLCLIGR
;
A
#
# COMPACT_ATOMS: atom_id res chain seq x y z
N MET A 1 12.90 24.74 -2.07
CA MET A 1 13.53 24.46 -3.37
C MET A 1 13.06 23.10 -3.79
N VAL A 2 12.28 23.07 -4.87
CA VAL A 2 11.77 21.84 -5.49
C VAL A 2 12.99 21.13 -6.08
N THR A 3 13.35 19.96 -5.56
CA THR A 3 14.33 19.09 -6.23
C THR A 3 13.63 18.55 -7.46
N GLU A 4 14.11 18.95 -8.64
CA GLU A 4 13.70 18.37 -9.92
C GLU A 4 13.81 16.84 -9.85
N SER A 5 12.78 16.17 -10.33
CA SER A 5 12.77 14.72 -10.52
C SER A 5 13.89 14.37 -11.50
N GLN A 6 14.96 13.72 -11.05
CA GLN A 6 15.97 13.16 -11.95
C GLN A 6 15.28 12.17 -12.89
N SER A 7 15.41 12.36 -14.20
CA SER A 7 14.82 11.48 -15.20
C SER A 7 15.45 10.09 -15.12
N SER A 8 14.62 9.05 -15.18
CA SER A 8 15.05 7.65 -15.26
C SER A 8 15.02 7.22 -16.71
N ILE A 9 16.10 6.64 -17.20
CA ILE A 9 16.19 6.11 -18.57
C ILE A 9 16.44 4.61 -18.54
N ASN A 10 15.81 3.88 -19.46
CA ASN A 10 16.02 2.45 -19.64
C ASN A 10 17.00 2.23 -20.80
N VAL A 11 18.02 1.41 -20.56
CA VAL A 11 19.10 1.13 -21.50
C VAL A 11 19.26 -0.39 -21.61
N VAL A 12 19.54 -0.87 -22.81
CA VAL A 12 19.81 -2.28 -23.10
C VAL A 12 21.21 -2.43 -23.67
N ALA A 13 21.90 -3.51 -23.31
CA ALA A 13 23.22 -3.84 -23.83
C ALA A 13 23.34 -5.33 -24.13
N GLY A 14 24.12 -5.66 -25.16
CA GLY A 14 24.33 -7.02 -25.65
C GLY A 14 25.67 -7.60 -25.24
N ILE A 15 25.66 -8.78 -24.65
CA ILE A 15 26.84 -9.62 -24.43
C ILE A 15 27.00 -10.48 -25.68
N ILE A 16 27.70 -9.95 -26.68
CA ILE A 16 27.93 -10.64 -27.96
C ILE A 16 29.23 -11.41 -27.88
N ARG A 17 29.19 -12.73 -28.07
CA ARG A 17 30.36 -13.61 -27.97
C ARG A 17 30.82 -14.14 -29.32
N ASN A 18 32.13 -14.19 -29.52
CA ASN A 18 32.76 -14.87 -30.65
C ASN A 18 34.11 -15.48 -30.22
N GLU A 19 34.31 -16.77 -30.48
CA GLU A 19 35.56 -17.51 -30.15
C GLU A 19 36.10 -17.26 -28.72
N GLY A 20 35.21 -17.20 -27.72
CA GLY A 20 35.57 -16.98 -26.32
C GLY A 20 35.87 -15.53 -25.93
N ARG A 21 35.68 -14.58 -26.85
CA ARG A 21 35.81 -13.13 -26.64
C ARG A 21 34.44 -12.46 -26.59
N VAL A 22 34.36 -11.30 -25.97
CA VAL A 22 33.16 -10.43 -25.93
C VAL A 22 33.41 -9.16 -26.73
N LEU A 23 32.40 -8.70 -27.45
CA LEU A 23 32.46 -7.44 -28.20
C LEU A 23 32.24 -6.26 -27.25
N ILE A 24 33.15 -5.29 -27.26
CA ILE A 24 33.10 -4.08 -26.46
C ILE A 24 33.27 -2.86 -27.35
N CYS A 25 32.67 -1.74 -26.97
CA CYS A 25 32.64 -0.51 -27.77
C CYS A 25 33.13 0.69 -26.98
N ARG A 26 33.81 1.61 -27.66
CA ARG A 26 34.30 2.86 -27.08
C ARG A 26 33.42 4.03 -27.50
N ARG A 27 32.95 4.80 -26.52
CA ARG A 27 32.02 5.92 -26.71
C ARG A 27 32.66 7.07 -27.52
N PRO A 28 31.92 7.67 -28.49
CA PRO A 28 32.44 8.77 -29.31
C PRO A 28 32.58 10.09 -28.54
N GLU A 29 33.38 11.02 -29.12
CA GLU A 29 33.48 12.39 -28.61
C GLU A 29 32.10 13.08 -28.71
N GLY A 30 31.57 13.55 -27.58
CA GLY A 30 30.23 14.15 -27.47
C GLY A 30 29.18 13.29 -26.74
N ALA A 31 29.49 12.02 -26.47
CA ALA A 31 28.64 11.13 -25.66
C ALA A 31 28.84 11.38 -24.14
N HIS A 32 27.87 10.98 -23.31
CA HIS A 32 28.04 10.97 -21.85
C HIS A 32 29.25 10.11 -21.45
N LEU A 33 30.20 10.66 -20.69
CA LEU A 33 31.50 10.06 -20.36
C LEU A 33 32.26 9.56 -21.61
N PRO A 34 32.71 10.47 -22.49
CA PRO A 34 33.34 10.12 -23.76
C PRO A 34 34.66 9.38 -23.57
N GLY A 35 35.02 8.49 -24.49
CA GLY A 35 36.26 7.71 -24.45
C GLY A 35 36.23 6.48 -23.54
N LYS A 36 35.18 6.29 -22.72
CA LYS A 36 34.97 5.07 -21.93
C LYS A 36 34.45 3.91 -22.78
N TRP A 37 34.72 2.70 -22.31
CA TRP A 37 34.23 1.45 -22.90
C TRP A 37 32.90 1.01 -22.29
N GLU A 38 32.08 0.32 -23.08
CA GLU A 38 30.79 -0.25 -22.70
C GLU A 38 30.47 -1.49 -23.53
N PHE A 39 29.49 -2.27 -23.07
CA PHE A 39 28.88 -3.28 -23.92
C PHE A 39 27.96 -2.60 -24.94
N PRO A 40 27.93 -3.08 -26.20
CA PRO A 40 27.21 -2.39 -27.26
C PRO A 40 25.69 -2.44 -27.02
N GLY A 41 25.00 -1.35 -27.30
CA GLY A 41 23.56 -1.18 -27.06
C GLY A 41 23.19 0.28 -26.78
N GLY A 42 21.93 0.52 -26.44
CA GLY A 42 21.42 1.88 -26.36
C GLY A 42 20.09 2.02 -25.63
N LYS A 43 19.43 3.16 -25.82
CA LYS A 43 18.23 3.51 -25.07
C LYS A 43 17.01 2.80 -25.64
N VAL A 44 16.11 2.40 -24.75
CA VAL A 44 14.78 1.92 -25.15
C VAL A 44 13.89 3.11 -25.42
N GLU A 45 13.34 3.20 -26.63
CA GLU A 45 12.40 4.25 -27.01
C GLU A 45 10.97 3.97 -26.49
N GLU A 46 10.13 5.00 -26.45
CA GLU A 46 8.77 4.88 -25.93
C GLU A 46 7.91 3.97 -26.83
N GLY A 47 7.42 2.87 -26.28
CA GLY A 47 6.62 1.86 -27.00
C GLY A 47 7.44 0.75 -27.68
N GLU A 48 8.78 0.77 -27.55
CA GLU A 48 9.67 -0.25 -28.10
C GLU A 48 9.94 -1.37 -27.08
N SER A 49 10.04 -2.63 -27.54
CA SER A 49 10.50 -3.71 -26.67
C SER A 49 12.00 -3.62 -26.41
N PRO A 50 12.50 -4.01 -25.23
CA PRO A 50 13.94 -4.02 -24.94
C PRO A 50 14.78 -4.80 -25.97
N GLU A 51 14.27 -5.92 -26.45
CA GLU A 51 14.92 -6.78 -27.44
C GLU A 51 14.96 -6.09 -28.81
N GLY A 52 13.85 -5.42 -29.20
CA GLY A 52 13.78 -4.63 -30.43
C GLY A 52 14.74 -3.45 -30.43
N ALA A 53 14.80 -2.73 -29.30
CA ALA A 53 15.74 -1.65 -29.08
C ALA A 53 17.18 -2.15 -29.22
N LEU A 54 17.52 -3.29 -28.63
CA LEU A 54 18.87 -3.83 -28.70
C LEU A 54 19.25 -4.23 -30.14
N VAL A 55 18.37 -4.88 -30.89
CA VAL A 55 18.63 -5.21 -32.31
C VAL A 55 18.83 -3.94 -33.14
N ARG A 56 17.99 -2.92 -32.94
CA ARG A 56 18.08 -1.63 -33.65
C ARG A 56 19.41 -0.93 -33.36
N GLU A 57 19.72 -0.72 -32.08
CA GLU A 57 20.93 -0.02 -31.65
C GLU A 57 22.20 -0.71 -32.17
N ILE A 58 22.28 -2.04 -32.05
CA ILE A 58 23.42 -2.81 -32.55
C ILE A 58 23.56 -2.69 -34.08
N ARG A 59 22.44 -2.68 -34.81
CA ARG A 59 22.44 -2.52 -36.27
C ARG A 59 22.91 -1.12 -36.67
N GLU A 60 22.45 -0.09 -35.98
CA GLU A 60 22.78 1.31 -36.24
C GLU A 60 24.25 1.63 -35.91
N GLU A 61 24.72 1.17 -34.75
CA GLU A 61 26.05 1.51 -34.26
C GLU A 61 27.17 0.65 -34.84
N LEU A 62 26.88 -0.62 -35.14
CA LEU A 62 27.88 -1.63 -35.50
C LEU A 62 27.68 -2.31 -36.86
N ASP A 63 26.55 -2.12 -37.54
CA ASP A 63 26.24 -2.76 -38.84
C ASP A 63 26.23 -4.30 -38.81
N ILE A 64 25.91 -4.90 -37.65
CA ILE A 64 25.83 -6.36 -37.46
C ILE A 64 24.40 -6.80 -37.13
N GLY A 65 24.08 -8.04 -37.48
CA GLY A 65 22.87 -8.72 -37.04
C GLY A 65 23.16 -9.56 -35.80
N ILE A 66 22.23 -9.51 -34.85
CA ILE A 66 22.25 -10.34 -33.64
C ILE A 66 20.88 -10.99 -33.44
N GLU A 67 20.89 -12.16 -32.83
CA GLU A 67 19.71 -12.74 -32.21
C GLU A 67 19.81 -12.50 -30.70
N VAL A 68 18.81 -11.81 -30.15
CA VAL A 68 18.75 -11.49 -28.71
C VAL A 68 18.23 -12.72 -27.98
N GLY A 69 19.06 -13.25 -27.08
CA GLY A 69 18.73 -14.36 -26.20
C GLY A 69 18.21 -13.86 -24.84
N ARG A 70 18.51 -14.61 -23.78
CA ARG A 70 18.01 -14.32 -22.43
C ARG A 70 18.63 -13.06 -21.82
N MET A 71 17.87 -12.38 -20.96
CA MET A 71 18.40 -11.31 -20.11
C MET A 71 19.26 -11.94 -19.00
N GLU A 72 20.54 -11.60 -18.97
CA GLU A 72 21.55 -12.15 -18.06
C GLU A 72 21.64 -11.36 -16.76
N TRP A 73 21.47 -10.04 -16.83
CA TRP A 73 21.68 -9.17 -15.68
C TRP A 73 20.96 -7.83 -15.83
N SER A 74 20.62 -7.20 -14.72
CA SER A 74 20.18 -5.80 -14.72
C SER A 74 20.77 -5.04 -13.54
N VAL A 75 21.04 -3.76 -13.76
CA VAL A 75 21.62 -2.86 -12.77
C VAL A 75 21.00 -1.48 -12.87
N SER A 76 20.61 -0.91 -11.74
CA SER A 76 20.23 0.49 -11.63
C SER A 76 21.41 1.29 -11.11
N HIS A 77 21.89 2.25 -11.91
CA HIS A 77 23.01 3.12 -11.56
C HIS A 77 22.58 4.59 -11.58
N SER A 78 22.87 5.32 -10.50
CA SER A 78 22.57 6.75 -10.37
C SER A 78 23.79 7.58 -10.71
N TYR A 79 23.70 8.35 -11.80
CA TYR A 79 24.64 9.41 -12.13
C TYR A 79 24.17 10.75 -11.52
N PRO A 80 25.06 11.76 -11.40
CA PRO A 80 24.66 13.07 -10.85
C PRO A 80 23.46 13.74 -11.56
N ASP A 81 23.26 13.45 -12.84
CA ASP A 81 22.26 14.07 -13.71
C ASP A 81 21.06 13.16 -14.07
N ARG A 82 21.16 11.83 -13.90
CA ARG A 82 20.11 10.87 -14.29
C ARG A 82 20.21 9.52 -13.58
N ASN A 83 19.11 8.76 -13.60
CA ASN A 83 19.12 7.35 -13.20
C ASN A 83 19.06 6.46 -14.44
N VAL A 84 19.91 5.43 -14.49
CA VAL A 84 19.99 4.49 -15.61
C VAL A 84 19.62 3.10 -15.12
N ASN A 85 18.60 2.49 -15.73
CA ASN A 85 18.29 1.07 -15.56
C ASN A 85 18.84 0.33 -16.78
N LEU A 86 19.98 -0.33 -16.60
CA LEU A 86 20.70 -1.04 -17.65
C LEU A 86 20.37 -2.54 -17.58
N ARG A 87 19.96 -3.12 -18.70
CA ARG A 87 19.68 -4.56 -18.85
C ARG A 87 20.64 -5.17 -19.85
N PHE A 88 21.26 -6.29 -19.49
CA PHE A 88 22.20 -7.01 -20.32
C PHE A 88 21.56 -8.29 -20.86
N TYR A 89 21.68 -8.51 -22.15
CA TYR A 89 21.16 -9.69 -22.85
C TYR A 89 22.31 -10.49 -23.45
N GLU A 90 22.26 -11.81 -23.36
CA GLU A 90 23.15 -12.67 -24.15
C GLU A 90 22.70 -12.63 -25.61
N CYS A 91 23.63 -12.41 -26.54
CA CYS A 91 23.31 -12.27 -27.96
C CYS A 91 24.18 -13.20 -28.81
N SER A 92 23.56 -13.95 -29.72
CA SER A 92 24.28 -14.67 -30.78
C SER A 92 24.51 -13.74 -31.97
N TRP A 93 25.75 -13.67 -32.44
CA TRP A 93 26.10 -12.98 -33.67
C TRP A 93 25.62 -13.79 -34.88
N SER A 94 24.78 -13.18 -35.73
CA SER A 94 24.11 -13.88 -36.84
C SER A 94 24.60 -13.46 -38.22
N GLU A 95 24.95 -12.18 -38.43
CA GLU A 95 25.43 -11.67 -39.72
C GLU A 95 26.28 -10.39 -39.63
N GLY A 96 27.11 -10.12 -40.65
CA GLY A 96 27.88 -8.88 -40.82
C GLY A 96 29.16 -8.78 -39.97
N GLU A 97 30.12 -7.95 -40.38
CA GLU A 97 31.31 -7.64 -39.58
C GLU A 97 31.15 -6.29 -38.84
N PRO A 98 31.52 -6.19 -37.55
CA PRO A 98 31.40 -4.94 -36.80
C PRO A 98 32.12 -3.76 -37.46
N LYS A 99 31.42 -2.63 -37.61
CA LYS A 99 31.96 -1.38 -38.14
C LYS A 99 31.70 -0.25 -37.17
N ASN A 100 32.64 0.69 -37.05
CA ASN A 100 32.49 1.87 -36.18
C ASN A 100 31.55 2.91 -36.82
N ARG A 101 30.23 2.70 -36.78
CA ARG A 101 29.25 3.67 -37.30
C ARG A 101 28.78 4.66 -36.25
N GLY A 102 28.38 4.16 -35.08
CA GLY A 102 27.94 4.97 -33.93
C GLY A 102 28.96 5.05 -32.79
N VAL A 103 30.02 4.25 -32.85
CA VAL A 103 31.05 4.12 -31.81
C VAL A 103 32.40 4.65 -32.29
N ALA A 104 33.25 5.13 -31.39
CA ALA A 104 34.61 5.58 -31.74
C ALA A 104 35.57 4.43 -32.05
N ALA A 105 35.34 3.25 -31.45
CA ALA A 105 36.08 2.02 -31.72
C ALA A 105 35.27 0.82 -31.21
N HIS A 106 35.54 -0.37 -31.74
CA HIS A 106 35.10 -1.64 -31.17
C HIS A 106 36.30 -2.58 -31.02
N GLU A 107 36.23 -3.52 -30.07
CA GLU A 107 37.27 -4.52 -29.84
C GLU A 107 36.66 -5.85 -29.36
N TRP A 108 37.26 -6.97 -29.79
CA TRP A 108 36.96 -8.30 -29.26
C TRP A 108 37.92 -8.61 -28.11
N ALA A 109 37.46 -8.45 -26.88
CA ALA A 109 38.26 -8.64 -25.68
C ALA A 109 38.00 -10.00 -25.02
N LEU A 110 39.04 -10.61 -24.44
CA LEU A 110 38.84 -11.74 -23.55
C LEU A 110 38.21 -11.24 -22.23
N PRO A 111 37.27 -11.99 -21.61
CA PRO A 111 36.66 -11.58 -20.34
C PRO A 111 37.67 -11.25 -19.23
N GLY A 112 38.77 -12.00 -19.15
CA GLY A 112 39.86 -11.75 -18.19
C GLY A 112 40.71 -10.51 -18.49
N ASP A 113 40.61 -9.94 -19.70
CA ASP A 113 41.35 -8.76 -20.13
C ASP A 113 40.53 -7.46 -20.01
N LEU A 114 39.26 -7.54 -19.61
CA LEU A 114 38.36 -6.38 -19.53
C LEU A 114 38.85 -5.29 -18.56
N GLU A 115 39.71 -5.63 -17.58
CA GLU A 115 40.34 -4.67 -16.64
C GLU A 115 41.29 -3.68 -17.32
N LYS A 116 41.80 -4.03 -18.51
CA LYS A 116 42.73 -3.18 -19.26
C LYS A 116 42.01 -1.98 -19.90
N PHE A 117 40.67 -2.01 -19.92
CA PHE A 117 39.84 -0.99 -20.53
C PHE A 117 39.12 -0.17 -19.45
N GLU A 118 39.04 1.16 -19.66
CA GLU A 118 38.31 2.02 -18.74
C GLU A 118 36.81 2.01 -19.07
N PHE A 119 36.05 1.18 -18.35
CA PHE A 119 34.61 1.04 -18.55
C PHE A 119 33.75 2.11 -17.85
N LEU A 120 32.50 2.21 -18.28
CA LEU A 120 31.46 2.92 -17.53
C LEU A 120 31.22 2.27 -16.15
N PRO A 121 30.94 3.06 -15.10
CA PRO A 121 30.67 2.53 -13.76
C PRO A 121 29.47 1.57 -13.67
N ALA A 122 28.49 1.70 -14.57
CA ALA A 122 27.32 0.83 -14.60
C ALA A 122 27.65 -0.60 -15.06
N ASP A 123 28.71 -0.78 -15.83
CA ASP A 123 29.14 -2.06 -16.41
C ASP A 123 30.06 -2.86 -15.47
N ALA A 124 30.59 -2.23 -14.43
CA ALA A 124 31.51 -2.84 -13.47
C ALA A 124 30.98 -4.16 -12.85
N PRO A 125 29.71 -4.28 -12.41
CA PRO A 125 29.19 -5.54 -11.87
C PRO A 125 29.19 -6.68 -12.88
N LEU A 126 28.89 -6.40 -14.16
CA LEU A 126 28.91 -7.40 -15.22
C LEU A 126 30.34 -7.80 -15.58
N ILE A 127 31.28 -6.86 -15.57
CA ILE A 127 32.70 -7.13 -15.85
C ILE A 127 33.29 -8.09 -14.82
N GLU A 128 32.98 -7.91 -13.53
CA GLU A 128 33.36 -8.87 -12.49
C GLU A 128 32.71 -10.25 -12.74
N MET A 129 31.42 -10.29 -13.11
CA MET A 129 30.71 -11.52 -13.44
C MET A 129 31.31 -12.26 -14.64
N LEU A 130 31.74 -11.55 -15.68
CA LEU A 130 32.34 -12.16 -16.87
C LEU A 130 33.75 -12.69 -16.62
N LYS A 131 34.52 -12.09 -15.70
CA LYS A 131 35.85 -12.58 -15.29
C LYS A 131 35.79 -13.87 -14.49
N GLU A 132 34.83 -13.97 -13.57
CA GLU A 132 34.65 -15.14 -12.71
C GLU A 132 33.91 -16.29 -13.44
N GLY A 133 33.45 -16.03 -14.68
CA GLY A 133 32.49 -16.85 -15.42
C GLY A 133 31.08 -16.57 -14.93
N VAL A 134 30.09 -16.63 -15.84
CA VAL A 134 28.67 -16.57 -15.45
C VAL A 134 28.49 -17.58 -14.31
N PRO A 135 28.14 -17.17 -13.08
CA PRO A 135 27.91 -18.12 -12.03
C PRO A 135 26.82 -19.04 -12.56
N ALA A 136 27.14 -20.34 -12.68
CA ALA A 136 26.11 -21.36 -12.87
C ALA A 136 24.97 -21.00 -11.92
N LYS A 137 23.71 -21.05 -12.38
CA LYS A 137 22.57 -20.76 -11.50
C LYS A 137 22.81 -21.48 -10.16
N PRO A 138 22.43 -20.95 -9.00
CA PRO A 138 22.83 -21.51 -7.70
C PRO A 138 22.63 -23.04 -7.56
N TRP A 139 21.69 -23.61 -8.31
CA TRP A 139 21.40 -25.04 -8.43
C TRP A 139 22.14 -25.82 -9.55
N GLU A 140 22.72 -25.15 -10.55
CA GLU A 140 23.54 -25.70 -11.66
C GLU A 140 25.01 -25.91 -11.28
N ALA A 141 25.44 -25.47 -10.09
CA ALA A 141 26.78 -25.74 -9.57
C ALA A 141 27.02 -27.26 -9.55
N ARG A 142 27.72 -27.73 -10.59
CA ARG A 142 27.96 -29.14 -10.88
C ARG A 142 28.50 -29.87 -9.66
N THR A 143 28.04 -31.11 -9.56
CA THR A 143 28.43 -32.30 -8.80
C THR A 143 29.95 -32.58 -8.68
N GLY A 144 30.76 -31.56 -8.41
CA GLY A 144 32.22 -31.62 -8.43
C GLY A 144 32.91 -31.37 -7.09
N ALA A 145 32.15 -31.03 -6.03
CA ALA A 145 32.71 -31.09 -4.68
C ALA A 145 32.90 -32.56 -4.33
N SER A 146 34.16 -33.01 -4.25
CA SER A 146 34.47 -34.34 -3.72
C SER A 146 33.75 -34.52 -2.40
N SER A 147 33.03 -35.64 -2.28
CA SER A 147 32.33 -36.06 -1.06
C SER A 147 33.20 -35.83 0.19
N GLY A 148 32.83 -34.85 1.01
CA GLY A 148 33.34 -34.72 2.38
C GLY A 148 33.91 -33.35 2.83
N ASP A 149 34.19 -32.39 1.96
CA ASP A 149 34.73 -31.08 2.41
C ASP A 149 33.60 -30.11 2.86
N ILE A 150 33.22 -30.24 4.13
CA ILE A 150 32.23 -29.39 4.80
C ILE A 150 32.64 -27.90 4.77
N GLU A 151 33.93 -27.59 4.82
CA GLU A 151 34.40 -26.19 4.85
C GLU A 151 34.27 -25.55 3.46
N ALA A 152 34.57 -26.29 2.39
CA ALA A 152 34.30 -25.84 1.04
C ALA A 152 32.80 -25.60 0.81
N ALA A 153 31.94 -26.49 1.33
CA ALA A 153 30.49 -26.35 1.26
C ALA A 153 29.98 -25.07 1.95
N TYR A 154 30.48 -24.74 3.15
CA TYR A 154 30.14 -23.49 3.83
C TYR A 154 30.65 -22.24 3.11
N ARG A 155 31.87 -22.28 2.53
CA ARG A 155 32.39 -21.16 1.73
C ARG A 155 31.51 -20.87 0.53
N GLU A 156 31.02 -21.91 -0.13
CA GLU A 156 30.10 -21.76 -1.27
C GLU A 156 28.76 -21.18 -0.84
N CYS A 157 28.16 -21.66 0.25
CA CYS A 157 26.93 -21.06 0.79
C CYS A 157 27.14 -19.58 1.18
N ALA A 158 28.30 -19.24 1.77
CA ALA A 158 28.65 -17.87 2.09
C ALA A 158 28.81 -16.99 0.84
N ARG A 159 29.36 -17.54 -0.25
CA ARG A 159 29.47 -16.87 -1.55
C ARG A 159 28.09 -16.60 -2.14
N MET A 160 27.21 -17.60 -2.17
CA MET A 160 25.82 -17.45 -2.62
C MET A 160 25.07 -16.38 -1.82
N ALA A 161 25.25 -16.38 -0.50
CA ALA A 161 24.66 -15.37 0.37
C ALA A 161 25.22 -13.95 0.18
N ALA A 162 26.50 -13.82 -0.17
CA ALA A 162 27.14 -12.53 -0.40
C ALA A 162 26.78 -11.94 -1.77
N ALA A 163 26.53 -12.78 -2.78
CA ALA A 163 26.18 -12.38 -4.14
C ALA A 163 24.78 -11.76 -4.26
N HIS A 164 23.85 -12.09 -3.35
CA HIS A 164 22.48 -11.57 -3.33
C HIS A 164 22.29 -10.55 -2.20
N TYR A 165 22.65 -9.30 -2.46
CA TYR A 165 22.59 -8.21 -1.48
C TYR A 165 21.17 -7.59 -1.40
N GLU A 166 20.17 -8.38 -1.03
CA GLU A 166 18.84 -7.86 -0.68
C GLU A 166 18.36 -8.35 0.70
N ASN A 167 18.24 -7.40 1.63
CA ASN A 167 17.42 -7.38 2.84
C ASN A 167 17.56 -8.47 3.92
N PHE A 168 18.29 -9.57 3.71
CA PHE A 168 18.47 -10.60 4.75
C PHE A 168 19.78 -10.38 5.53
N PRO A 169 19.79 -10.47 6.88
CA PRO A 169 20.98 -10.24 7.70
C PRO A 169 22.03 -11.36 7.61
N VAL A 170 22.19 -12.04 6.48
CA VAL A 170 23.25 -13.06 6.30
C VAL A 170 24.64 -12.43 6.44
N ALA A 171 24.76 -11.13 6.12
CA ALA A 171 25.98 -10.33 6.28
C ALA A 171 26.05 -9.56 7.62
N SER A 172 25.11 -9.77 8.56
CA SER A 172 25.08 -9.04 9.81
C SER A 172 26.33 -9.34 10.65
N ARG A 173 27.25 -8.38 10.71
CA ARG A 173 28.45 -8.43 11.57
C ARG A 173 28.09 -8.46 13.06
N MET A 174 26.82 -8.30 13.41
CA MET A 174 26.33 -8.45 14.78
C MET A 174 26.32 -9.92 15.22
N LEU A 175 26.14 -10.87 14.31
CA LEU A 175 26.20 -12.30 14.62
C LEU A 175 27.64 -12.81 14.75
N SER A 176 27.84 -13.80 15.63
CA SER A 176 29.16 -14.44 15.80
C SER A 176 29.58 -15.17 14.52
N ALA A 177 30.89 -15.21 14.24
CA ALA A 177 31.41 -15.88 13.04
C ALA A 177 31.00 -17.36 12.94
N LYS A 178 30.86 -18.03 14.09
CA LYS A 178 30.43 -19.43 14.18
C LYS A 178 28.98 -19.64 13.73
N VAL A 179 28.08 -18.69 14.01
CA VAL A 179 26.67 -18.80 13.64
C VAL A 179 26.44 -18.33 12.20
N ARG A 180 27.17 -17.32 11.71
CA ARG A 180 27.00 -16.78 10.35
C ARG A 180 27.12 -17.83 9.24
N ARG A 181 28.03 -18.80 9.36
CA ARG A 181 28.18 -19.88 8.36
C ARG A 181 26.92 -20.75 8.26
N HIS A 182 26.27 -21.01 9.40
CA HIS A 182 25.04 -21.80 9.46
C HIS A 182 23.86 -21.00 8.90
N VAL A 183 23.79 -19.69 9.20
CA VAL A 183 22.80 -18.78 8.58
C VAL A 183 22.99 -18.71 7.06
N ALA A 184 24.24 -18.68 6.58
CA ALA A 184 24.52 -18.69 5.14
C ALA A 184 24.07 -20.00 4.46
N ALA A 185 24.23 -21.15 5.11
CA ALA A 185 23.72 -22.42 4.59
C ALA A 185 22.18 -22.45 4.50
N VAL A 186 21.49 -21.96 5.53
CA VAL A 186 20.02 -21.82 5.54
C VAL A 186 19.54 -20.86 4.44
N TYR A 187 20.21 -19.72 4.29
CA TYR A 187 19.88 -18.75 3.25
C TYR A 187 20.09 -19.32 1.85
N ALA A 188 21.23 -19.97 1.60
CA ALA A 188 21.52 -20.61 0.31
C ALA A 188 20.46 -21.67 -0.03
N PHE A 189 20.03 -22.47 0.95
CA PHE A 189 18.93 -23.43 0.77
C PHE A 189 17.62 -22.74 0.37
N ALA A 190 17.20 -21.70 1.10
CA ALA A 190 15.94 -21.01 0.84
C ALA A 190 15.98 -20.29 -0.53
N ARG A 191 17.09 -19.61 -0.84
CA ARG A 191 17.27 -18.87 -2.09
C ARG A 191 17.25 -19.77 -3.32
N CYS A 192 17.93 -20.91 -3.28
CA CYS A 192 17.90 -21.88 -4.38
C CYS A 192 16.49 -22.44 -4.63
N ALA A 193 15.72 -22.66 -3.56
CA ALA A 193 14.34 -23.14 -3.67
C ALA A 193 13.40 -22.05 -4.21
N ASP A 194 13.55 -20.81 -3.74
CA ASP A 194 12.83 -19.63 -4.19
C ASP A 194 13.05 -19.35 -5.69
N ASP A 195 14.27 -19.53 -6.19
CA ASP A 195 14.61 -19.45 -7.62
C ASP A 195 13.81 -20.42 -8.50
N PHE A 196 13.30 -21.53 -7.95
CA PHE A 196 12.41 -22.42 -8.71
C PHE A 196 10.99 -21.86 -8.83
N ALA A 197 10.56 -20.99 -7.90
CA ALA A 197 9.23 -20.40 -7.86
C ALA A 197 9.13 -19.05 -8.59
N ASP A 198 10.12 -18.17 -8.44
CA ASP A 198 10.02 -16.73 -8.75
C ASP A 198 10.48 -16.28 -10.15
N LEU A 199 10.71 -17.22 -11.08
CA LEU A 199 11.06 -16.87 -12.46
C LEU A 199 9.82 -16.40 -13.25
N PRO A 200 9.85 -15.21 -13.88
CA PRO A 200 8.67 -14.58 -14.46
C PRO A 200 8.05 -15.49 -15.52
N GLY A 201 6.76 -15.77 -15.36
CA GLY A 201 5.91 -16.27 -16.43
C GLY A 201 5.17 -15.08 -17.04
N SER A 202 5.51 -14.72 -18.27
CA SER A 202 4.66 -13.89 -19.13
C SER A 202 4.11 -14.75 -20.26
N ASP A 203 3.07 -14.29 -20.95
CA ASP A 203 2.45 -14.97 -22.10
C ASP A 203 3.43 -15.23 -23.28
N SER A 204 4.64 -14.68 -23.22
CA SER A 204 5.69 -14.82 -24.22
C SER A 204 6.91 -15.67 -23.80
N ASP A 205 7.03 -16.05 -22.52
CA ASP A 205 8.13 -16.88 -22.01
C ASP A 205 7.71 -17.63 -20.71
N PRO A 206 7.55 -18.97 -20.74
CA PRO A 206 7.07 -19.76 -19.60
C PRO A 206 8.08 -19.92 -18.44
N GLY A 207 9.28 -19.33 -18.50
CA GLY A 207 10.36 -19.64 -17.56
C GLY A 207 10.87 -21.07 -17.76
N PRO A 208 11.75 -21.63 -16.90
CA PRO A 208 12.31 -22.95 -17.12
C PRO A 208 11.28 -23.99 -16.73
N GLY A 209 10.39 -24.26 -17.68
CA GLY A 209 9.40 -25.30 -17.57
C GLY A 209 8.03 -24.82 -17.12
N THR A 210 7.06 -25.65 -17.45
CA THR A 210 5.67 -25.55 -17.00
C THR A 210 5.60 -25.52 -15.45
N GLU A 211 4.44 -25.14 -14.90
CA GLU A 211 4.21 -25.24 -13.44
C GLU A 211 4.61 -26.64 -12.90
N GLU A 212 4.36 -27.69 -13.68
CA GLU A 212 4.73 -29.07 -13.38
C GLU A 212 6.25 -29.30 -13.26
N GLU A 213 7.05 -28.68 -14.12
CA GLU A 213 8.52 -28.77 -14.04
C GLU A 213 9.06 -28.03 -12.80
N ARG A 214 8.48 -26.87 -12.47
CA ARG A 214 8.85 -26.11 -11.26
C ARG A 214 8.53 -26.90 -9.99
N LEU A 215 7.35 -27.52 -9.94
CA LEU A 215 6.94 -28.40 -8.84
C LEU A 215 7.85 -29.64 -8.75
N THR A 216 8.21 -30.25 -9.88
CA THR A 216 9.13 -31.40 -9.92
C THR A 216 10.51 -31.06 -9.35
N ARG A 217 11.01 -29.84 -9.61
CA ARG A 217 12.28 -29.36 -9.03
C ARG A 217 12.16 -29.17 -7.52
N LEU A 218 11.04 -28.65 -7.02
CA LEU A 218 10.77 -28.50 -5.59
C LEU A 218 10.64 -29.88 -4.89
N ASP A 219 10.05 -30.87 -5.56
CA ASP A 219 9.99 -32.25 -5.07
C ASP A 219 11.38 -32.89 -4.99
N ASP A 220 12.24 -32.64 -5.97
CA ASP A 220 13.65 -33.05 -5.89
C ASP A 220 14.38 -32.35 -4.74
N TRP A 221 14.14 -31.05 -4.58
CA TRP A 221 14.73 -30.26 -3.51
C TRP A 221 14.35 -30.78 -2.12
N GLU A 222 13.09 -31.19 -1.93
CA GLU A 222 12.62 -31.80 -0.69
C GLU A 222 13.26 -33.18 -0.46
N ARG A 223 13.37 -34.04 -1.48
CA ARG A 223 14.09 -35.33 -1.34
C ARG A 223 15.54 -35.13 -0.90
N ARG A 224 16.22 -34.11 -1.43
CA ARG A 224 17.61 -33.78 -1.05
C ARG A 224 17.71 -33.23 0.37
N LEU A 225 16.70 -32.50 0.84
CA LEU A 225 16.58 -32.08 2.24
C LEU A 225 16.48 -33.29 3.18
N GLU A 226 15.63 -34.27 2.85
CA GLU A 226 15.51 -35.52 3.64
C GLU A 226 16.85 -36.27 3.71
N ALA A 227 17.52 -36.43 2.56
CA ALA A 227 18.85 -37.05 2.50
C ALA A 227 19.87 -36.29 3.34
N ALA A 228 19.85 -34.95 3.34
CA ALA A 228 20.72 -34.13 4.16
C ALA A 228 20.47 -34.33 5.67
N GLY A 229 19.21 -34.43 6.08
CA GLY A 229 18.81 -34.71 7.47
C GLY A 229 19.32 -36.07 7.97
N GLU A 230 19.39 -37.06 7.09
CA GLU A 230 19.96 -38.38 7.37
C GLU A 230 21.49 -38.43 7.26
N GLY A 231 22.16 -37.31 6.97
CA GLY A 231 23.61 -37.24 6.80
C GLY A 231 24.12 -37.73 5.44
N ARG A 232 23.23 -37.89 4.46
CA ARG A 232 23.51 -38.31 3.07
C ARG A 232 23.34 -37.15 2.07
N GLY A 233 23.52 -35.91 2.51
CA GLY A 233 23.31 -34.72 1.68
C GLY A 233 24.33 -34.59 0.54
N GLU A 234 23.85 -34.27 -0.66
CA GLU A 234 24.68 -34.12 -1.87
C GLU A 234 24.65 -32.69 -2.43
N GLY A 235 25.84 -32.20 -2.81
CA GLY A 235 26.05 -30.82 -3.27
C GLY A 235 26.28 -29.85 -2.10
N SER A 236 26.99 -28.75 -2.37
CA SER A 236 27.49 -27.82 -1.35
C SER A 236 26.42 -27.32 -0.38
N VAL A 237 25.22 -26.98 -0.89
CA VAL A 237 24.10 -26.50 -0.07
C VAL A 237 23.66 -27.58 0.94
N PHE A 238 23.43 -28.81 0.49
CA PHE A 238 22.92 -29.89 1.36
C PHE A 238 23.98 -30.50 2.26
N ILE A 239 25.26 -30.46 1.88
CA ILE A 239 26.38 -30.83 2.76
C ILE A 239 26.45 -29.85 3.94
N ALA A 240 26.48 -28.54 3.66
CA ALA A 240 26.53 -27.51 4.70
C ALA A 240 25.25 -27.47 5.55
N LEU A 241 24.09 -27.67 4.92
CA LEU A 241 22.80 -27.72 5.61
C LEU A 241 22.68 -28.95 6.51
N GLY A 242 23.07 -30.13 6.04
CA GLY A 242 23.05 -31.36 6.84
C GLY A 242 23.99 -31.29 8.06
N ASP A 243 25.17 -30.70 7.90
CA ASP A 243 26.05 -30.39 9.03
C ASP A 243 25.41 -29.39 10.00
N THR A 244 24.78 -28.33 9.47
CA THR A 244 24.05 -27.33 10.27
C THR A 244 22.90 -27.95 11.09
N ILE A 245 22.09 -28.80 10.45
CA ILE A 245 20.98 -29.52 11.07
C ILE A 245 21.47 -30.37 12.23
N ARG A 246 22.55 -31.14 12.02
CA ARG A 246 23.13 -32.01 13.05
C ARG A 246 23.79 -31.22 14.18
N ALA A 247 24.54 -30.19 13.85
CA ALA A 247 25.31 -29.39 14.82
C ALA A 247 24.41 -28.59 15.78
N HIS A 248 23.19 -28.24 15.34
CA HIS A 248 22.24 -27.44 16.12
C HIS A 248 20.95 -28.18 16.48
N ASP A 249 20.85 -29.48 16.18
CA ASP A 249 19.65 -30.29 16.41
C ASP A 249 18.39 -29.61 15.84
N LEU A 250 18.44 -29.26 14.55
CA LEU A 250 17.33 -28.57 13.88
C LEU A 250 16.29 -29.58 13.40
N PRO A 251 14.99 -29.35 13.64
CA PRO A 251 13.94 -30.14 13.00
C PRO A 251 13.92 -29.85 11.49
N LEU A 252 13.57 -30.85 10.68
CA LEU A 252 13.40 -30.67 9.24
C LEU A 252 12.13 -29.90 8.88
N GLN A 253 11.12 -29.89 9.77
CA GLN A 253 9.81 -29.32 9.47
C GLN A 253 9.84 -27.85 9.00
N PRO A 254 10.59 -26.92 9.63
CA PRO A 254 10.70 -25.55 9.13
C PRO A 254 11.23 -25.45 7.69
N PHE A 255 12.14 -26.35 7.28
CA PHE A 255 12.65 -26.36 5.92
C PHE A 255 11.61 -26.89 4.92
N ARG A 256 10.83 -27.90 5.31
CA ARG A 256 9.68 -28.40 4.53
C ARG A 256 8.61 -27.33 4.36
N ASP A 257 8.33 -26.57 5.41
CA ASP A 257 7.36 -25.47 5.39
C ASP A 257 7.78 -24.40 4.36
N LEU A 258 9.08 -24.06 4.26
CA LEU A 258 9.58 -23.15 3.22
C LEU A 258 9.38 -23.72 1.80
N ILE A 259 9.69 -25.00 1.58
CA ILE A 259 9.45 -25.64 0.27
C ILE A 259 7.94 -25.62 -0.06
N ALA A 260 7.08 -25.86 0.93
CA ALA A 260 5.62 -25.78 0.75
C ALA A 260 5.18 -24.36 0.37
N ALA A 261 5.78 -23.31 0.94
CA ALA A 261 5.52 -21.93 0.52
C ALA A 261 5.93 -21.69 -0.94
N PHE A 262 7.11 -22.15 -1.36
CA PHE A 262 7.55 -21.99 -2.75
C PHE A 262 6.64 -22.75 -3.74
N ARG A 263 6.09 -23.91 -3.36
CA ARG A 263 5.05 -24.59 -4.16
C ARG A 263 3.77 -23.76 -4.25
N GLN A 264 3.40 -23.11 -3.16
CA GLN A 264 2.25 -22.19 -3.13
C GLN A 264 2.49 -20.98 -4.04
N ASP A 265 3.71 -20.44 -4.10
CA ASP A 265 4.06 -19.30 -4.96
C ASP A 265 4.02 -19.62 -6.46
N VAL A 266 4.10 -20.91 -6.83
CA VAL A 266 3.86 -21.37 -8.22
C VAL A 266 2.37 -21.34 -8.57
N THR A 267 1.50 -21.80 -7.67
CA THR A 267 0.11 -22.18 -7.98
C THR A 267 -0.94 -21.17 -7.48
N VAL A 268 -0.64 -20.41 -6.42
CA VAL A 268 -1.59 -19.51 -5.77
C VAL A 268 -1.29 -18.07 -6.13
N ARG A 269 -2.28 -17.40 -6.75
CA ARG A 269 -2.17 -15.99 -7.17
C ARG A 269 -3.02 -15.03 -6.34
N ARG A 270 -4.03 -15.54 -5.63
CA ARG A 270 -5.03 -14.76 -4.88
C ARG A 270 -5.38 -15.46 -3.58
N TYR A 271 -5.60 -14.67 -2.53
CA TYR A 271 -5.99 -15.16 -1.21
C TYR A 271 -7.46 -14.78 -0.97
N PRO A 272 -8.39 -15.76 -0.82
CA PRO A 272 -9.79 -15.47 -0.54
C PRO A 272 -9.98 -14.68 0.77
N GLU A 273 -9.41 -15.20 1.86
CA GLU A 273 -9.55 -14.67 3.20
C GLU A 273 -8.20 -14.30 3.81
N TYR A 274 -8.22 -13.43 4.83
CA TYR A 274 -7.01 -13.08 5.57
C TYR A 274 -6.36 -14.30 6.26
N ALA A 275 -7.17 -15.29 6.64
CA ALA A 275 -6.66 -16.55 7.19
C ALA A 275 -5.78 -17.32 6.20
N ASP A 276 -6.07 -17.25 4.89
CA ASP A 276 -5.26 -17.89 3.85
C ASP A 276 -3.91 -17.19 3.71
N LEU A 277 -3.89 -15.85 3.79
CA LEU A 277 -2.65 -15.07 3.80
C LEU A 277 -1.78 -15.40 5.04
N LEU A 278 -2.40 -15.51 6.22
CA LEU A 278 -1.69 -15.97 7.42
C LEU A 278 -1.17 -17.41 7.27
N GLY A 279 -1.93 -18.27 6.62
CA GLY A 279 -1.53 -19.63 6.27
C GLY A 279 -0.27 -19.65 5.40
N TYR A 280 -0.21 -18.76 4.40
CA TYR A 280 1.00 -18.55 3.60
C TYR A 280 2.17 -18.04 4.44
N CYS A 281 1.99 -16.98 5.25
CA CYS A 281 3.07 -16.47 6.11
C CYS A 281 3.61 -17.52 7.10
N ARG A 282 2.75 -18.46 7.55
CA ARG A 282 3.15 -19.60 8.39
C ARG A 282 4.16 -20.51 7.70
N LEU A 283 4.11 -20.58 6.38
CA LEU A 283 5.01 -21.39 5.55
C LEU A 283 6.19 -20.56 5.03
N SER A 284 5.97 -19.32 4.59
CA SER A 284 6.99 -18.51 3.89
C SER A 284 7.92 -17.73 4.82
N ALA A 285 7.45 -17.33 6.01
CA ALA A 285 8.19 -16.41 6.88
C ALA A 285 8.50 -16.99 8.26
N ASN A 286 7.52 -17.58 8.94
CA ASN A 286 7.67 -18.08 10.30
C ASN A 286 8.79 -19.12 10.46
N PRO A 287 9.01 -20.06 9.52
CA PRO A 287 10.07 -21.05 9.64
C PRO A 287 11.46 -20.42 9.73
N VAL A 288 11.68 -19.32 9.03
CA VAL A 288 12.95 -18.60 9.03
C VAL A 288 13.29 -18.08 10.43
N GLY A 289 12.34 -17.40 11.09
CA GLY A 289 12.52 -16.89 12.45
C GLY A 289 12.81 -18.01 13.45
N ARG A 290 12.05 -19.11 13.35
CA ARG A 290 12.26 -20.32 14.17
C ARG A 290 13.65 -20.89 13.95
N ILE A 291 14.12 -21.08 12.71
CA ILE A 291 15.47 -21.58 12.43
C ILE A 291 16.54 -20.67 13.05
N ILE A 292 16.41 -19.35 12.92
CA ILE A 292 17.37 -18.40 13.50
C ILE A 292 17.41 -18.50 15.03
N LEU A 293 16.26 -18.60 15.70
CA LEU A 293 16.19 -18.84 17.14
C LEU A 293 16.85 -20.18 17.51
N LEU A 294 16.59 -21.22 16.71
CA LEU A 294 17.11 -22.55 16.96
C LEU A 294 18.66 -22.61 16.84
N LEU A 295 19.24 -21.93 15.85
CA LEU A 295 20.68 -21.78 15.68
C LEU A 295 21.38 -21.07 16.86
N HIS A 296 20.61 -20.36 17.67
CA HIS A 296 21.09 -19.68 18.88
C HIS A 296 20.74 -20.43 20.18
N GLY A 297 20.24 -21.66 20.08
CA GLY A 297 19.89 -22.48 21.23
C GLY A 297 18.57 -22.10 21.92
N VAL A 298 17.78 -21.20 21.34
CA VAL A 298 16.45 -20.85 21.85
C VAL A 298 15.46 -21.92 21.43
N ARG A 299 14.72 -22.49 22.39
CA ARG A 299 13.80 -23.63 22.19
C ARG A 299 12.43 -23.43 22.86
N GLY A 300 12.20 -22.31 23.53
CA GLY A 300 10.95 -22.06 24.24
C GLY A 300 9.79 -21.76 23.29
N GLU A 301 8.62 -22.31 23.59
CA GLU A 301 7.41 -22.17 22.78
C GLU A 301 6.91 -20.72 22.69
N ASP A 302 7.04 -19.95 23.78
CA ASP A 302 6.60 -18.56 23.81
C ASP A 302 7.51 -17.68 22.94
N GLU A 303 8.82 -17.93 22.92
CA GLU A 303 9.76 -17.29 22.00
C GLU A 303 9.45 -17.63 20.54
N MET A 304 9.09 -18.88 20.25
CA MET A 304 8.70 -19.29 18.88
C MET A 304 7.43 -18.58 18.44
N ARG A 305 6.38 -18.53 19.28
CA ARG A 305 5.14 -17.80 18.95
C ARG A 305 5.38 -16.31 18.74
N ALA A 306 6.19 -15.68 19.58
CA ALA A 306 6.52 -14.27 19.43
C ALA A 306 7.39 -14.01 18.18
N SER A 307 8.29 -14.94 17.82
CA SER A 307 9.04 -14.89 16.56
C SER A 307 8.11 -15.02 15.34
N ASP A 308 7.16 -15.95 15.38
CA ASP A 308 6.18 -16.14 14.31
C ASP A 308 5.38 -14.85 14.08
N ALA A 309 4.93 -14.19 15.15
CA ALA A 309 4.22 -12.92 15.05
C ALA A 309 5.08 -11.83 14.37
N ILE A 310 6.37 -11.73 14.72
CA ILE A 310 7.31 -10.79 14.06
C ILE A 310 7.51 -11.14 12.59
N CYS A 311 7.76 -12.41 12.27
CA CYS A 311 8.00 -12.87 10.91
C CYS A 311 6.78 -12.67 10.01
N THR A 312 5.59 -13.02 10.50
CA THR A 312 4.32 -12.76 9.82
C THR A 312 4.12 -11.26 9.61
N ALA A 313 4.38 -10.43 10.62
CA ALA A 313 4.25 -8.98 10.50
C ALA A 313 5.20 -8.38 9.45
N LEU A 314 6.45 -8.83 9.41
CA LEU A 314 7.44 -8.39 8.42
C LEU A 314 7.01 -8.79 7.00
N GLN A 315 6.53 -10.02 6.82
CA GLN A 315 6.09 -10.51 5.53
C GLN A 315 4.89 -9.72 5.00
N ILE A 316 3.89 -9.49 5.85
CA ILE A 316 2.75 -8.65 5.48
C ILE A 316 3.21 -7.21 5.21
N ALA A 317 4.14 -6.65 6.00
CA ALA A 317 4.65 -5.30 5.75
C ALA A 317 5.29 -5.18 4.34
N ASN A 318 6.03 -6.20 3.90
CA ASN A 318 6.59 -6.24 2.54
C ASN A 318 5.46 -6.25 1.48
N HIS A 319 4.49 -7.16 1.61
CA HIS A 319 3.34 -7.23 0.70
C HIS A 319 2.55 -5.92 0.63
N LEU A 320 2.45 -5.19 1.75
CA LEU A 320 1.78 -3.89 1.79
C LEU A 320 2.61 -2.78 1.14
N GLN A 321 3.94 -2.88 1.06
CA GLN A 321 4.78 -1.91 0.37
C GLN A 321 4.78 -2.13 -1.14
N ASP A 322 4.73 -3.38 -1.58
CA ASP A 322 4.97 -3.80 -2.96
C ASP A 322 3.67 -4.19 -3.70
N VAL A 323 2.50 -3.69 -3.26
CA VAL A 323 1.16 -4.03 -3.81
C VAL A 323 1.10 -3.93 -5.33
N LYS A 324 1.66 -2.87 -5.92
CA LYS A 324 1.62 -2.65 -7.36
C LYS A 324 2.58 -3.59 -8.09
N GLU A 325 3.79 -3.73 -7.56
CA GLU A 325 4.82 -4.60 -8.10
C GLU A 325 4.36 -6.07 -8.09
N ASP A 326 3.73 -6.51 -7.01
CA ASP A 326 3.12 -7.83 -6.88
C ASP A 326 1.99 -8.01 -7.89
N PHE A 327 1.11 -7.01 -8.05
CA PHE A 327 0.04 -7.04 -9.04
C PHE A 327 0.56 -7.18 -10.47
N LEU A 328 1.62 -6.43 -10.82
CA LEU A 328 2.27 -6.50 -12.14
C LEU A 328 2.94 -7.86 -12.39
N ARG A 329 3.30 -8.60 -11.33
CA ARG A 329 3.76 -10.00 -11.40
C ARG A 329 2.61 -11.03 -11.38
N GLY A 330 1.37 -10.55 -11.45
CA GLY A 330 0.17 -11.37 -11.44
C GLY A 330 -0.21 -11.94 -10.07
N ARG A 331 0.32 -11.39 -8.97
CA ARG A 331 -0.01 -11.82 -7.59
C ARG A 331 -0.74 -10.70 -6.84
N ILE A 332 -1.70 -11.05 -5.99
CA ILE A 332 -2.31 -10.10 -5.04
C ILE A 332 -2.38 -10.78 -3.67
N TYR A 333 -1.64 -10.23 -2.72
CA TYR A 333 -1.62 -10.70 -1.33
C TYR A 333 -2.70 -10.05 -0.46
N LEU A 334 -3.26 -8.92 -0.89
CA LEU A 334 -4.45 -8.35 -0.25
C LEU A 334 -5.63 -9.34 -0.37
N PRO A 335 -6.27 -9.76 0.73
CA PRO A 335 -7.36 -10.73 0.66
C PRO A 335 -8.55 -10.23 -0.16
N ARG A 336 -9.15 -11.11 -0.96
CA ARG A 336 -10.28 -10.79 -1.83
C ARG A 336 -11.49 -10.29 -1.05
N ALA A 337 -11.84 -10.96 0.05
CA ALA A 337 -12.93 -10.54 0.93
C ALA A 337 -12.76 -9.10 1.43
N GLU A 338 -11.51 -8.64 1.59
CA GLU A 338 -11.20 -7.30 2.07
C GLU A 338 -11.13 -6.27 0.94
N LEU A 339 -10.64 -6.65 -0.24
CA LEU A 339 -10.81 -5.83 -1.44
C LEU A 339 -12.29 -5.55 -1.71
N GLU A 340 -13.13 -6.60 -1.66
CA GLU A 340 -14.58 -6.48 -1.83
C GLU A 340 -15.25 -5.65 -0.72
N ALA A 341 -14.88 -5.88 0.55
CA ALA A 341 -15.45 -5.15 1.68
C ALA A 341 -15.11 -3.66 1.67
N PHE A 342 -13.96 -3.28 1.08
CA PHE A 342 -13.54 -1.89 0.93
C PHE A 342 -13.93 -1.31 -0.43
N GLY A 343 -14.57 -2.09 -1.32
CA GLY A 343 -15.00 -1.64 -2.64
C GLY A 343 -13.83 -1.34 -3.59
N VAL A 344 -12.72 -2.07 -3.46
CA VAL A 344 -11.53 -1.93 -4.33
C VAL A 344 -11.57 -3.02 -5.40
N ALA A 345 -11.67 -2.63 -6.67
CA ALA A 345 -11.55 -3.56 -7.78
C ALA A 345 -10.07 -3.93 -8.04
N GLU A 346 -9.77 -5.18 -8.44
CA GLU A 346 -8.40 -5.60 -8.75
C GLU A 346 -7.74 -4.73 -9.83
N SER A 347 -8.51 -4.26 -10.82
CA SER A 347 -8.02 -3.37 -11.88
C SER A 347 -7.49 -2.03 -11.37
N GLU A 348 -7.94 -1.57 -10.19
CA GLU A 348 -7.45 -0.32 -9.59
C GLU A 348 -6.00 -0.44 -9.13
N LEU A 349 -5.50 -1.66 -8.86
CA LEU A 349 -4.12 -1.89 -8.42
C LEU A 349 -3.09 -1.61 -9.53
N ALA A 350 -3.53 -1.55 -10.79
CA ALA A 350 -2.70 -1.13 -11.92
C ALA A 350 -2.56 0.41 -12.02
N GLY A 351 -3.37 1.16 -11.26
CA GLY A 351 -3.48 2.61 -11.38
C GLY A 351 -2.20 3.38 -11.03
N GLU A 352 -2.19 4.68 -11.34
CA GLU A 352 -1.08 5.56 -10.98
C GLU A 352 -1.08 5.98 -9.52
N ASN A 353 -2.26 6.14 -8.91
CA ASN A 353 -2.42 6.61 -7.54
C ASN A 353 -3.54 5.82 -6.85
N ALA A 354 -3.35 5.53 -5.57
CA ALA A 354 -4.38 4.87 -4.75
C ALA A 354 -5.59 5.80 -4.54
N GLY A 355 -6.79 5.30 -4.85
CA GLY A 355 -8.06 5.94 -4.50
C GLY A 355 -8.37 5.89 -3.00
N ALA A 356 -9.47 6.52 -2.57
CA ALA A 356 -9.84 6.58 -1.16
C ALA A 356 -10.03 5.18 -0.54
N SER A 357 -10.72 4.28 -1.25
CA SER A 357 -10.98 2.90 -0.85
C SER A 357 -9.70 2.08 -0.65
N LEU A 358 -8.75 2.16 -1.58
CA LEU A 358 -7.48 1.45 -1.46
C LEU A 358 -6.63 2.01 -0.31
N ARG A 359 -6.52 3.34 -0.19
CA ARG A 359 -5.80 3.97 0.95
C ARG A 359 -6.39 3.54 2.29
N ALA A 360 -7.70 3.46 2.36
CA ALA A 360 -8.43 2.95 3.51
C ALA A 360 -8.05 1.49 3.82
N LEU A 361 -8.11 0.60 2.82
CA LEU A 361 -7.70 -0.80 2.98
C LEU A 361 -6.24 -0.91 3.46
N MET A 362 -5.34 -0.12 2.88
CA MET A 362 -3.93 -0.09 3.31
C MET A 362 -3.78 0.34 4.77
N ALA A 363 -4.49 1.40 5.19
CA ALA A 363 -4.47 1.85 6.59
C ALA A 363 -5.01 0.77 7.55
N PHE A 364 -6.05 0.05 7.13
CA PHE A 364 -6.59 -1.07 7.88
C PHE A 364 -5.56 -2.19 8.06
N GLN A 365 -4.93 -2.63 6.97
CA GLN A 365 -3.93 -3.69 7.01
C GLN A 365 -2.70 -3.31 7.82
N ILE A 366 -2.20 -2.08 7.68
CA ILE A 366 -1.06 -1.59 8.47
C ILE A 366 -1.33 -1.68 9.97
N ASN A 367 -2.53 -1.31 10.41
CA ASN A 367 -2.89 -1.41 11.83
C ASN A 367 -2.98 -2.85 12.30
N ARG A 368 -3.48 -3.77 11.46
CA ARG A 368 -3.48 -5.20 11.75
C ARG A 368 -2.05 -5.75 11.85
N THR A 369 -1.16 -5.37 10.95
CA THR A 369 0.26 -5.75 10.98
C THR A 369 0.97 -5.23 12.23
N ARG A 370 0.59 -4.04 12.73
CA ARG A 370 1.09 -3.53 14.02
C ARG A 370 0.67 -4.38 15.21
N ALA A 371 -0.52 -4.97 15.19
CA ALA A 371 -0.96 -5.88 16.25
C ALA A 371 -0.06 -7.12 16.31
N LEU A 372 0.32 -7.67 15.16
CA LEU A 372 1.29 -8.77 15.09
C LEU A 372 2.68 -8.38 15.62
N PHE A 373 3.16 -7.17 15.29
CA PHE A 373 4.38 -6.65 15.93
C PHE A 373 4.23 -6.52 17.45
N ALA A 374 3.05 -6.17 17.96
CA ALA A 374 2.79 -6.07 19.39
C ALA A 374 2.89 -7.44 20.09
N GLU A 375 2.34 -8.48 19.47
CA GLU A 375 2.42 -9.86 19.94
C GLU A 375 3.87 -10.38 19.97
N GLY A 376 4.74 -9.83 19.12
CA GLY A 376 6.18 -10.11 19.09
C GLY A 376 7.03 -9.43 20.17
N LEU A 377 6.50 -8.42 20.87
CA LEU A 377 7.26 -7.64 21.88
C LEU A 377 7.91 -8.49 22.98
N PRO A 378 7.28 -9.55 23.52
CA PRO A 378 7.91 -10.40 24.53
C PRO A 378 9.26 -11.00 24.09
N LEU A 379 9.44 -11.31 22.81
CA LEU A 379 10.74 -11.78 22.29
C LEU A 379 11.78 -10.67 22.32
N ILE A 380 11.38 -9.45 21.95
CA ILE A 380 12.27 -8.28 21.96
C ILE A 380 12.77 -7.94 23.37
N GLU A 381 11.90 -8.13 24.37
CA GLU A 381 12.19 -7.86 25.78
C GLU A 381 13.06 -8.94 26.43
N SER A 382 12.83 -10.21 26.08
CA SER A 382 13.54 -11.35 26.65
C SER A 382 14.92 -11.60 26.02
N MET A 383 15.08 -11.32 24.71
CA MET A 383 16.31 -11.64 23.98
C MET A 383 17.46 -10.66 24.26
N LYS A 384 18.57 -11.21 24.78
CA LYS A 384 19.79 -10.48 25.13
C LYS A 384 20.91 -10.74 24.13
N GLY A 385 22.02 -10.02 24.30
CA GLY A 385 23.23 -10.25 23.52
C GLY A 385 23.08 -9.87 22.04
N PRO A 386 23.95 -10.39 21.16
CA PRO A 386 23.98 -10.00 19.75
C PRO A 386 22.71 -10.36 18.96
N LEU A 387 22.13 -11.54 19.21
CA LEU A 387 20.83 -11.93 18.63
C LEU A 387 19.74 -10.92 18.98
N GLY A 388 19.61 -10.54 20.26
CA GLY A 388 18.63 -9.56 20.68
C GLY A 388 18.79 -8.19 20.00
N ARG A 389 20.04 -7.77 19.69
CA ARG A 389 20.31 -6.52 18.94
C ARG A 389 19.79 -6.60 17.51
N GLU A 390 20.02 -7.74 16.86
CA GLU A 390 19.56 -7.98 15.50
C GLU A 390 18.04 -8.04 15.41
N ILE A 391 17.38 -8.79 16.29
CA ILE A 391 15.91 -8.86 16.30
C ILE A 391 15.31 -7.46 16.55
N ARG A 392 15.91 -6.64 17.45
CA ARG A 392 15.49 -5.24 17.64
C ARG A 392 15.62 -4.38 16.37
N ALA A 393 16.72 -4.55 15.62
CA ALA A 393 16.94 -3.81 14.38
C ALA A 393 15.92 -4.22 13.30
N ILE A 394 15.69 -5.53 13.14
CA ILE A 394 14.70 -6.09 12.21
C ILE A 394 13.29 -5.62 12.56
N PHE A 395 12.91 -5.73 13.84
CA PHE A 395 11.62 -5.26 14.35
C PHE A 395 11.39 -3.78 14.05
N ARG A 396 12.40 -2.94 14.30
CA ARG A 396 12.32 -1.50 14.00
C ARG A 396 12.23 -1.25 12.49
N GLY A 397 12.92 -2.03 11.67
CA GLY A 397 12.85 -2.00 10.21
C GLY A 397 11.44 -2.25 9.70
N GLY A 398 10.80 -3.32 10.16
CA GLY A 398 9.41 -3.63 9.85
C GLY A 398 8.44 -2.52 10.28
N ALA A 399 8.58 -2.01 11.51
CA ALA A 399 7.78 -0.88 11.96
C ALA A 399 8.01 0.39 11.12
N ALA A 400 9.24 0.64 10.65
CA ALA A 400 9.58 1.77 9.80
C ALA A 400 9.03 1.63 8.36
N ALA A 401 8.92 0.41 7.85
CA ALA A 401 8.26 0.11 6.58
C ALA A 401 6.77 0.47 6.64
N LEU A 402 6.08 0.14 7.74
CA LEU A 402 4.69 0.58 7.91
C LEU A 402 4.58 2.11 8.00
N GLU A 403 5.49 2.76 8.74
CA GLU A 403 5.57 4.24 8.82
C GLU A 403 5.87 4.88 7.45
N SER A 404 6.61 4.22 6.54
CA SER A 404 6.89 4.78 5.21
C SER A 404 5.65 4.79 4.32
N VAL A 405 4.79 3.77 4.40
CA VAL A 405 3.51 3.75 3.69
C VAL A 405 2.59 4.86 4.21
N GLU A 406 2.53 5.09 5.53
CA GLU A 406 1.77 6.21 6.10
C GLU A 406 2.30 7.58 5.67
N ARG A 407 3.62 7.74 5.57
CA ARG A 407 4.23 8.98 5.06
C ARG A 407 3.90 9.23 3.59
N ALA A 408 3.64 8.17 2.82
CA ALA A 408 3.12 8.23 1.46
C ALA A 408 1.59 8.43 1.40
N ASP A 409 0.95 8.72 2.55
CA ASP A 409 -0.51 8.85 2.67
C ASP A 409 -1.25 7.60 2.16
N TYR A 410 -0.66 6.43 2.42
CA TYR A 410 -1.17 5.12 2.02
C TYR A 410 -1.22 4.90 0.50
N ASP A 411 -0.55 5.76 -0.28
CA ASP A 411 -0.45 5.64 -1.72
C ASP A 411 0.72 4.75 -2.12
N VAL A 412 0.43 3.47 -2.29
CA VAL A 412 1.42 2.46 -2.68
C VAL A 412 1.52 2.29 -4.20
N LEU A 413 0.63 2.91 -4.98
CA LEU A 413 0.61 2.77 -6.44
C LEU A 413 1.56 3.73 -7.16
N LYS A 414 1.95 4.82 -6.48
CA LYS A 414 2.94 5.79 -6.97
C LYS A 414 4.38 5.23 -6.96
N GLY A 415 4.58 4.10 -6.30
CA GLY A 415 5.86 3.39 -6.16
C GLY A 415 6.05 2.89 -4.73
N SER A 416 6.74 1.76 -4.56
CA SER A 416 6.93 1.12 -3.26
C SER A 416 7.57 2.06 -2.22
N PRO A 417 6.87 2.42 -1.12
CA PRO A 417 7.39 3.35 -0.13
C PRO A 417 8.59 2.78 0.64
N ARG A 418 9.82 3.17 0.28
CA ARG A 418 11.05 2.66 0.94
C ARG A 418 11.48 3.47 2.18
N LEU A 419 12.31 2.86 3.02
CA LEU A 419 12.95 3.51 4.17
C LEU A 419 13.94 4.59 3.71
N ASN A 420 13.86 5.78 4.30
CA ASN A 420 14.84 6.84 4.03
C ASN A 420 16.12 6.65 4.88
N ARG A 421 17.15 7.48 4.66
CA ARG A 421 18.43 7.39 5.41
C ARG A 421 18.27 7.53 6.93
N ARG A 422 17.31 8.34 7.40
CA ARG A 422 17.03 8.52 8.83
C ARG A 422 16.36 7.29 9.43
N ASP A 423 15.46 6.66 8.69
CA ASP A 423 14.80 5.42 9.10
C ASP A 423 15.82 4.29 9.23
N LYS A 424 16.70 4.13 8.23
CA LYS A 424 17.80 3.15 8.27
C LYS A 424 18.73 3.38 9.47
N ALA A 425 19.10 4.63 9.75
CA ALA A 425 19.88 4.98 10.94
C ALA A 425 19.13 4.66 12.25
N ALA A 426 17.83 4.94 12.31
CA ALA A 426 17.01 4.62 13.48
C ALA A 426 16.91 3.10 13.73
N CYS A 427 16.87 2.27 12.68
CA CYS A 427 16.89 0.81 12.80
C CYS A 427 18.21 0.31 13.39
N VAL A 428 19.34 0.84 12.92
CA VAL A 428 20.67 0.50 13.47
C VAL A 428 20.79 0.95 14.92
N LEU A 429 20.31 2.16 15.24
CA LEU A 429 20.33 2.68 16.60
C LEU A 429 19.45 1.86 17.55
N ALA A 430 18.26 1.42 17.10
CA ALA A 430 17.34 0.60 17.88
C ALA A 430 17.97 -0.70 18.39
N ALA A 431 18.95 -1.26 17.68
CA ALA A 431 19.70 -2.43 18.11
C ALA A 431 20.31 -2.27 19.53
N PHE A 432 20.67 -1.04 19.90
CA PHE A 432 21.36 -0.70 21.14
C PHE A 432 20.46 -0.14 22.25
N PHE A 433 19.18 0.13 21.98
CA PHE A 433 18.25 0.65 22.98
C PHE A 433 17.43 -0.47 23.65
N PRO A 434 16.97 -0.26 24.91
CA PRO A 434 16.12 -1.23 25.60
C PRO A 434 14.75 -1.39 24.92
N ALA A 435 14.19 -2.59 24.98
CA ALA A 435 12.90 -2.95 24.37
C ALA A 435 11.74 -2.01 24.75
N GLY A 436 11.69 -1.53 26.01
CA GLY A 436 10.66 -0.58 26.46
C GLY A 436 10.68 0.79 25.77
N PHE A 437 11.76 1.16 25.07
CA PHE A 437 11.82 2.35 24.20
C PHE A 437 11.16 2.10 22.83
N LEU A 438 11.13 0.85 22.37
CA LEU A 438 10.54 0.42 21.10
C LEU A 438 9.04 0.07 21.26
N GLY A 439 8.65 -0.50 22.40
CA GLY A 439 7.27 -0.92 22.70
C GLY A 439 6.24 0.21 22.84
N ARG A 440 6.65 1.42 23.26
CA ARG A 440 5.74 2.58 23.47
C ARG A 440 4.99 3.07 22.22
N ARG A 441 5.33 2.60 21.02
CA ARG A 441 4.59 2.88 19.78
C ARG A 441 3.72 1.71 19.29
N VAL A 442 3.81 0.53 19.93
CA VAL A 442 3.26 -0.74 19.41
C VAL A 442 2.25 -1.39 20.36
N ASP A 443 2.06 -0.89 21.60
CA ASP A 443 1.19 -1.54 22.62
C ASP A 443 -0.20 -2.01 22.13
N GLY A 444 -0.52 -3.30 22.34
CA GLY A 444 -1.42 -3.87 23.38
C GLY A 444 -2.96 -3.93 23.19
N ASP A 445 -3.56 -3.06 22.39
CA ASP A 445 -5.03 -3.00 22.16
C ASP A 445 -5.27 -2.76 20.66
N ALA A 446 -4.32 -3.24 19.84
CA ALA A 446 -3.99 -2.74 18.51
C ALA A 446 -5.04 -3.04 17.44
N ALA A 447 -5.86 -4.08 17.59
CA ALA A 447 -6.98 -4.36 16.68
C ALA A 447 -8.18 -3.44 16.96
N ALA A 448 -8.61 -3.29 18.21
CA ALA A 448 -9.65 -2.33 18.62
C ALA A 448 -9.19 -0.87 18.44
N ARG A 449 -7.89 -0.60 18.68
CA ARG A 449 -7.25 0.67 18.30
C ARG A 449 -7.11 0.79 16.79
N GLY A 450 -6.96 -0.29 16.03
CA GLY A 450 -6.80 -0.30 14.58
C GLY A 450 -8.09 0.09 13.87
N ASP A 451 -9.21 -0.52 14.26
CA ASP A 451 -10.54 -0.18 13.76
C ASP A 451 -10.92 1.28 14.13
N TRP A 452 -10.64 1.68 15.37
CA TRP A 452 -10.80 3.06 15.82
C TRP A 452 -9.85 4.03 15.09
N ASN A 453 -8.58 3.67 14.88
CA ASN A 453 -7.59 4.50 14.19
C ASN A 453 -7.99 4.70 12.73
N TYR A 454 -8.55 3.67 12.10
CA TYR A 454 -9.14 3.76 10.77
C TYR A 454 -10.31 4.76 10.73
N CYS A 455 -11.29 4.62 11.62
CA CYS A 455 -12.40 5.58 11.72
C CYS A 455 -11.90 7.00 12.04
N ARG A 456 -10.89 7.12 12.92
CA ARG A 456 -10.27 8.39 13.30
C ARG A 456 -9.46 9.01 12.14
N TRP A 457 -8.86 8.20 11.28
CA TRP A 457 -8.14 8.66 10.10
C TRP A 457 -9.08 9.43 9.18
N PHE A 458 -10.25 8.89 8.82
CA PHE A 458 -11.25 9.61 8.02
C PHE A 458 -11.61 10.98 8.61
N VAL A 459 -11.85 11.03 9.92
CA VAL A 459 -12.22 12.29 10.60
C VAL A 459 -11.06 13.31 10.56
N ARG A 460 -9.80 12.86 10.64
CA ARG A 460 -8.62 13.75 10.61
C ARG A 460 -8.25 14.18 9.19
N SER A 461 -8.32 13.26 8.23
CA SER A 461 -7.90 13.45 6.84
C SER A 461 -8.90 14.32 6.05
N SER A 462 -10.19 14.26 6.40
CA SER A 462 -11.24 15.10 5.79
C SER A 462 -11.09 16.61 6.03
N ARG A 463 -10.19 17.05 6.93
CA ARG A 463 -10.02 18.46 7.37
C ARG A 463 -11.35 19.15 7.78
N SER A 464 -12.38 18.37 8.08
CA SER A 464 -13.74 18.84 8.25
C SER A 464 -13.93 19.53 9.61
N SER A 465 -14.96 20.37 9.71
CA SER A 465 -15.30 21.06 10.97
C SER A 465 -15.74 20.08 12.08
N PHE A 466 -16.11 18.85 11.73
CA PHE A 466 -16.55 17.80 12.66
C PHE A 466 -15.45 17.39 13.64
N TYR A 467 -14.19 17.25 13.20
CA TYR A 467 -13.09 16.85 14.08
C TYR A 467 -12.93 17.80 15.28
N VAL A 468 -12.99 19.12 15.03
CA VAL A 468 -12.86 20.15 16.06
C VAL A 468 -14.04 20.08 17.04
N ALA A 469 -15.25 19.85 16.53
CA ALA A 469 -16.45 19.70 17.35
C ALA A 469 -16.31 18.55 18.37
N PHE A 470 -15.73 17.42 17.94
CA PHE A 470 -15.60 16.22 18.76
C PHE A 470 -14.50 16.30 19.83
N LEU A 471 -13.59 17.28 19.77
CA LEU A 471 -12.56 17.48 20.80
C LEU A 471 -13.17 17.84 22.17
N SER A 472 -14.37 18.41 22.17
CA SER A 472 -15.12 18.74 23.40
C SER A 472 -15.67 17.52 24.15
N LEU A 473 -15.67 16.33 23.54
CA LEU A 473 -16.29 15.14 24.07
C LEU A 473 -15.29 14.18 24.74
N PRO A 474 -15.76 13.36 25.71
CA PRO A 474 -14.97 12.26 26.28
C PRO A 474 -14.50 11.27 25.21
N PRO A 475 -13.37 10.56 25.42
CA PRO A 475 -12.78 9.65 24.44
C PRO A 475 -13.74 8.61 23.86
N ALA A 476 -14.57 7.98 24.70
CA ALA A 476 -15.51 6.94 24.26
C ALA A 476 -16.59 7.47 23.30
N ARG A 477 -17.11 8.68 23.53
CA ARG A 477 -18.10 9.32 22.66
C ARG A 477 -17.47 9.83 21.37
N ARG A 478 -16.23 10.32 21.45
CA ARG A 478 -15.44 10.69 20.27
C ARG A 478 -15.19 9.49 19.37
N ARG A 479 -14.88 8.31 19.94
CA ARG A 479 -14.73 7.05 19.18
C ARG A 479 -16.02 6.70 18.45
N ALA A 480 -17.16 6.67 19.14
CA ALA A 480 -18.45 6.37 18.52
C ALA A 480 -18.84 7.36 17.40
N LEU A 481 -18.64 8.66 17.58
CA LEU A 481 -18.89 9.63 16.50
C LEU A 481 -17.91 9.51 15.34
N SER A 482 -16.67 9.08 15.62
CA SER A 482 -15.71 8.81 14.54
C SER A 482 -16.14 7.60 13.72
N ALA A 483 -16.74 6.60 14.35
CA ALA A 483 -17.32 5.44 13.66
C ALA A 483 -18.50 5.85 12.76
N ILE A 484 -19.44 6.64 13.30
CA ILE A 484 -20.58 7.17 12.53
C ILE A 484 -20.09 8.03 11.36
N TYR A 485 -19.12 8.92 11.59
CA TYR A 485 -18.54 9.74 10.52
C TYR A 485 -17.79 8.90 9.48
N GLY A 486 -17.00 7.92 9.91
CA GLY A 486 -16.30 6.99 9.02
C GLY A 486 -17.27 6.17 8.16
N PHE A 487 -18.42 5.79 8.73
CA PHE A 487 -19.52 5.17 7.99
C PHE A 487 -20.10 6.09 6.93
N CYS A 488 -20.53 7.31 7.31
CA CYS A 488 -21.07 8.27 6.35
C CYS A 488 -20.09 8.51 5.20
N ARG A 489 -18.79 8.68 5.52
CA ARG A 489 -17.79 8.93 4.49
C ARG A 489 -17.55 7.73 3.58
N ALA A 490 -17.47 6.52 4.14
CA ALA A 490 -17.28 5.30 3.35
C ALA A 490 -18.45 5.06 2.38
N VAL A 491 -19.68 5.40 2.78
CA VAL A 491 -20.85 5.30 1.91
C VAL A 491 -20.86 6.41 0.86
N ASP A 492 -20.61 7.68 1.24
CA ASP A 492 -20.52 8.81 0.29
C ASP A 492 -19.43 8.59 -0.78
N ASP A 493 -18.26 8.06 -0.38
CA ASP A 493 -17.14 7.78 -1.29
C ASP A 493 -17.53 6.83 -2.45
N ILE A 494 -18.49 5.92 -2.23
CA ILE A 494 -19.00 5.01 -3.28
C ILE A 494 -19.75 5.80 -4.37
N ALA A 495 -20.54 6.80 -3.98
CA ALA A 495 -21.25 7.65 -4.93
C ALA A 495 -20.28 8.59 -5.67
N ASP A 496 -19.33 9.19 -4.93
CA ASP A 496 -18.35 10.17 -5.43
C ASP A 496 -17.31 9.57 -6.39
N THR A 497 -16.91 8.30 -6.20
CA THR A 497 -15.82 7.69 -6.99
C THR A 497 -16.29 7.32 -8.39
N PRO A 498 -15.55 7.62 -9.48
CA PRO A 498 -15.93 7.18 -10.84
C PRO A 498 -16.06 5.66 -10.92
N GLY A 499 -17.09 5.15 -11.61
CA GLY A 499 -17.28 3.70 -11.74
C GLY A 499 -18.64 3.31 -12.29
N ASP A 500 -18.82 2.01 -12.55
CA ASP A 500 -20.06 1.44 -13.03
C ASP A 500 -21.21 1.61 -12.02
N ARG A 501 -22.38 2.01 -12.52
CA ARG A 501 -23.56 2.32 -11.69
C ARG A 501 -24.13 1.09 -11.00
N GLU A 502 -24.08 -0.07 -11.64
CA GLU A 502 -24.58 -1.31 -11.08
C GLU A 502 -23.67 -1.83 -9.96
N GLU A 503 -22.35 -1.74 -10.13
CA GLU A 503 -21.38 -2.03 -9.06
C GLU A 503 -21.55 -1.08 -7.87
N LYS A 504 -21.69 0.24 -8.08
CA LYS A 504 -21.99 1.19 -6.99
C LYS A 504 -23.25 0.81 -6.22
N ARG A 505 -24.32 0.42 -6.92
CA ARG A 505 -25.57 -0.04 -6.28
C ARG A 505 -25.32 -1.29 -5.45
N ARG A 506 -24.59 -2.28 -5.98
CA ARG A 506 -24.24 -3.50 -5.25
C ARG A 506 -23.43 -3.19 -3.99
N GLN A 507 -22.47 -2.26 -4.06
CA GLN A 507 -21.71 -1.82 -2.88
C GLN A 507 -22.60 -1.18 -1.81
N LEU A 508 -23.49 -0.25 -2.18
CA LEU A 508 -24.42 0.39 -1.24
C LEU A 508 -25.39 -0.61 -0.61
N ASN A 509 -25.91 -1.56 -1.38
CA ASN A 509 -26.77 -2.63 -0.86
C ASN A 509 -26.03 -3.52 0.15
N ARG A 510 -24.77 -3.87 -0.11
CA ARG A 510 -23.93 -4.62 0.86
C ARG A 510 -23.77 -3.85 2.17
N TRP A 511 -23.56 -2.53 2.10
CA TRP A 511 -23.49 -1.69 3.30
C TRP A 511 -24.83 -1.64 4.06
N GLU A 512 -25.95 -1.50 3.36
CA GLU A 512 -27.29 -1.52 3.95
C GLU A 512 -27.55 -2.86 4.68
N GLU A 513 -27.28 -3.98 4.02
CA GLU A 513 -27.43 -5.33 4.60
C GLU A 513 -26.51 -5.54 5.80
N ALA A 514 -25.27 -5.06 5.73
CA ALA A 514 -24.32 -5.18 6.84
C ALA A 514 -24.75 -4.36 8.06
N VAL A 515 -25.32 -3.17 7.86
CA VAL A 515 -25.90 -2.35 8.94
C VAL A 515 -27.19 -2.97 9.49
N ALA A 516 -28.02 -3.57 8.64
CA ALA A 516 -29.21 -4.29 9.10
C ALA A 516 -28.83 -5.49 9.99
N ASN A 517 -27.72 -6.17 9.66
CA ASN A 517 -27.19 -7.32 10.39
C ASN A 517 -26.02 -6.96 11.33
N LEU A 518 -25.95 -5.71 11.82
CA LEU A 518 -24.80 -5.21 12.56
C LEU A 518 -24.53 -5.95 13.88
N ALA A 519 -25.54 -6.60 14.46
CA ALA A 519 -25.42 -7.45 15.65
C ALA A 519 -24.58 -8.73 15.40
N GLY A 520 -24.35 -9.11 14.15
CA GLY A 520 -23.42 -10.18 13.76
C GLY A 520 -21.99 -9.90 14.23
N ARG A 521 -21.25 -10.95 14.56
CA ARG A 521 -19.86 -10.83 15.05
C ARG A 521 -18.82 -10.73 13.92
N ASP A 522 -19.09 -11.34 12.77
CA ASP A 522 -18.18 -11.41 11.63
C ASP A 522 -18.44 -10.31 10.60
N HIS A 523 -18.02 -9.09 10.94
CA HIS A 523 -17.92 -8.01 9.97
C HIS A 523 -16.46 -7.82 9.58
N HIS A 524 -16.12 -7.94 8.29
CA HIS A 524 -14.75 -7.74 7.80
C HIS A 524 -14.33 -6.27 7.80
N HIS A 525 -15.27 -5.33 7.67
CA HIS A 525 -14.96 -3.90 7.61
C HIS A 525 -14.83 -3.25 9.01
N PRO A 526 -13.73 -2.54 9.31
CA PRO A 526 -13.46 -1.93 10.63
C PRO A 526 -14.53 -0.93 11.09
N VAL A 527 -15.08 -0.12 10.16
CA VAL A 527 -16.17 0.82 10.51
C VAL A 527 -17.39 0.07 11.02
N LEU A 528 -17.76 -1.09 10.46
CA LEU A 528 -18.92 -1.84 10.91
C LEU A 528 -18.71 -2.38 12.34
N ARG A 529 -17.50 -2.84 12.68
CA ARG A 529 -17.18 -3.29 14.04
C ARG A 529 -17.21 -2.14 15.06
N GLU A 530 -16.72 -0.96 14.68
CA GLU A 530 -16.81 0.24 15.51
C GLU A 530 -18.24 0.78 15.62
N LEU A 531 -19.00 0.72 14.53
CA LEU A 531 -20.39 1.13 14.47
C LEU A 531 -21.27 0.22 15.33
N ARG A 532 -21.01 -1.09 15.35
CA ARG A 532 -21.63 -2.04 16.29
C ARG A 532 -21.41 -1.59 17.72
N THR A 533 -20.17 -1.28 18.08
CA THR A 533 -19.83 -0.79 19.43
C THR A 533 -20.60 0.49 19.75
N ALA A 534 -20.76 1.40 18.79
CA ALA A 534 -21.54 2.63 18.96
C ALA A 534 -23.04 2.35 19.13
N VAL A 535 -23.61 1.43 18.34
CA VAL A 535 -25.01 0.99 18.43
C VAL A 535 -25.29 0.33 19.78
N GLU A 536 -24.44 -0.60 20.22
CA GLU A 536 -24.58 -1.29 21.50
C GLU A 536 -24.41 -0.33 22.69
N SER A 537 -23.42 0.56 22.64
CA SER A 537 -23.07 1.43 23.79
C SER A 537 -23.99 2.64 23.94
N TYR A 538 -24.57 3.13 22.84
CA TYR A 538 -25.33 4.40 22.83
C TYR A 538 -26.74 4.27 22.26
N SER A 539 -27.18 3.06 21.88
CA SER A 539 -28.49 2.80 21.28
C SER A 539 -28.74 3.65 20.02
N VAL A 540 -27.72 3.75 19.17
CA VAL A 540 -27.83 4.34 17.82
C VAL A 540 -28.79 3.47 17.00
N SER A 541 -29.73 4.09 16.29
CA SER A 541 -30.70 3.38 15.45
C SER A 541 -30.01 2.86 14.20
N THR A 542 -30.08 1.56 13.94
CA THR A 542 -29.67 0.98 12.64
C THR A 542 -30.54 1.50 11.50
N GLY A 543 -31.82 1.84 11.78
CA GLY A 543 -32.70 2.47 10.80
C GLY A 543 -32.19 3.83 10.31
N ASP A 544 -31.65 4.65 11.22
CA ASP A 544 -31.06 5.95 10.84
C ASP A 544 -29.82 5.74 9.95
N LEU A 545 -29.02 4.71 10.22
CA LEU A 545 -27.83 4.37 9.43
C LEU A 545 -28.19 3.80 8.05
N ILE A 546 -29.24 2.98 7.97
CA ILE A 546 -29.80 2.46 6.72
C ILE A 546 -30.35 3.60 5.86
N ASP A 547 -31.03 4.58 6.47
CA ASP A 547 -31.51 5.76 5.75
C ASP A 547 -30.38 6.54 5.10
N VAL A 548 -29.18 6.59 5.70
CA VAL A 548 -27.99 7.19 5.05
C VAL A 548 -27.60 6.41 3.80
N CYS A 549 -27.48 5.08 3.86
CA CYS A 549 -27.18 4.25 2.68
C CYS A 549 -28.19 4.49 1.54
N ARG A 550 -29.48 4.55 1.89
CA ARG A 550 -30.55 4.82 0.92
C ARG A 550 -30.48 6.22 0.35
N GLY A 551 -30.16 7.22 1.17
CA GLY A 551 -29.96 8.60 0.74
C GLY A 551 -28.84 8.72 -0.29
N VAL A 552 -27.69 8.09 -0.03
CA VAL A 552 -26.56 8.05 -0.97
C VAL A 552 -26.91 7.25 -2.23
N ALA A 553 -27.75 6.21 -2.13
CA ALA A 553 -28.22 5.48 -3.30
C ALA A 553 -29.15 6.31 -4.20
N MET A 554 -29.89 7.30 -3.67
CA MET A 554 -30.75 8.19 -4.47
C MET A 554 -29.94 8.98 -5.51
N ASP A 555 -28.72 9.37 -5.15
CA ASP A 555 -27.79 10.10 -6.03
C ASP A 555 -27.38 9.31 -7.28
N LEU A 556 -27.59 7.99 -7.29
CA LEU A 556 -27.37 7.17 -8.48
C LEU A 556 -28.53 7.25 -9.48
N ASP A 557 -29.74 7.59 -9.03
CA ASP A 557 -30.96 7.54 -9.84
C ASP A 557 -31.60 8.89 -10.11
N GLN A 558 -31.39 9.86 -9.22
CA GLN A 558 -32.16 11.08 -9.17
C GLN A 558 -31.27 12.31 -9.24
N ASN A 559 -31.39 13.05 -10.35
CA ASN A 559 -30.62 14.27 -10.56
C ASN A 559 -31.45 15.55 -10.36
N ARG A 560 -32.77 15.43 -10.21
CA ARG A 560 -33.75 16.53 -10.12
C ARG A 560 -34.81 16.24 -9.07
N TYR A 561 -35.32 17.28 -8.43
CA TYR A 561 -36.38 17.21 -7.43
C TYR A 561 -37.54 18.08 -7.88
N ARG A 562 -38.75 17.52 -7.99
CA ARG A 562 -39.91 18.27 -8.49
C ARG A 562 -40.38 19.31 -7.48
N THR A 563 -40.39 18.92 -6.21
CA THR A 563 -40.91 19.72 -5.11
C THR A 563 -39.93 19.80 -3.96
N PHE A 564 -40.10 20.80 -3.10
CA PHE A 564 -39.33 20.91 -1.86
C PHE A 564 -39.58 19.73 -0.92
N ASP A 565 -40.78 19.13 -0.93
CA ASP A 565 -41.06 17.95 -0.12
C ASP A 565 -40.21 16.73 -0.56
N GLU A 566 -40.01 16.53 -1.87
CA GLU A 566 -39.08 15.51 -2.39
C GLU A 566 -37.63 15.81 -1.98
N LEU A 567 -37.20 17.07 -2.12
CA LEU A 567 -35.87 17.49 -1.66
C LEU A 567 -35.70 17.32 -0.14
N ARG A 568 -36.77 17.52 0.62
CA ARG A 568 -36.77 17.37 2.07
C ARG A 568 -36.56 15.91 2.49
N GLU A 569 -37.17 14.96 1.79
CA GLU A 569 -36.93 13.52 2.00
C GLU A 569 -35.47 13.15 1.73
N TYR A 570 -34.88 13.67 0.65
CA TYR A 570 -33.45 13.51 0.39
C TYR A 570 -32.60 14.09 1.53
N CYS A 571 -32.82 15.36 1.90
CA CYS A 571 -32.12 16.02 3.00
C CYS A 571 -32.28 15.29 4.34
N TYR A 572 -33.43 14.63 4.56
CA TYR A 572 -33.65 13.81 5.74
C TYR A 572 -32.66 12.64 5.78
N LYS A 573 -32.59 11.88 4.68
CA LYS A 573 -31.76 10.67 4.59
C LYS A 573 -30.26 10.95 4.66
N VAL A 574 -29.76 11.94 3.92
CA VAL A 574 -28.31 12.21 3.83
C VAL A 574 -27.75 13.04 4.99
N ALA A 575 -28.58 13.78 5.72
CA ALA A 575 -28.08 14.67 6.80
C ALA A 575 -28.82 14.55 8.13
N SER A 576 -30.16 14.45 8.11
CA SER A 576 -30.94 14.41 9.35
C SER A 576 -30.79 13.08 10.07
N ALA A 577 -30.77 11.97 9.34
CA ALA A 577 -30.52 10.64 9.90
C ALA A 577 -29.15 10.56 10.60
N VAL A 578 -28.12 11.15 10.01
CA VAL A 578 -26.79 11.30 10.64
C VAL A 578 -26.88 12.11 11.95
N GLY A 579 -27.63 13.22 11.94
CA GLY A 579 -27.89 14.04 13.11
C GLY A 579 -28.56 13.26 14.25
N LEU A 580 -29.55 12.42 13.93
CA LEU A 580 -30.25 11.54 14.88
C LEU A 580 -29.30 10.50 15.48
N ALA A 581 -28.47 9.86 14.65
CA ALA A 581 -27.45 8.92 15.13
C ALA A 581 -26.46 9.61 16.08
N CYS A 582 -26.02 10.84 15.77
CA CYS A 582 -25.12 11.61 16.63
C CYS A 582 -25.76 12.02 17.97
N LEU A 583 -27.06 12.35 17.98
CA LEU A 583 -27.79 12.72 19.21
C LEU A 583 -27.79 11.62 20.25
N LYS A 584 -27.92 10.35 19.82
CA LYS A 584 -27.81 9.18 20.70
C LYS A 584 -26.48 9.15 21.42
N VAL A 585 -25.38 9.40 20.71
CA VAL A 585 -24.03 9.48 21.30
C VAL A 585 -23.85 10.72 22.18
N PHE A 586 -24.53 11.84 21.87
CA PHE A 586 -24.60 12.99 22.78
C PHE A 586 -25.43 12.72 24.04
N GLY A 587 -26.18 11.60 24.08
CA GLY A 587 -27.05 11.24 25.20
C GLY A 587 -28.27 12.15 25.29
N GLU A 588 -28.79 12.59 24.14
CA GLU A 588 -29.99 13.40 24.02
C GLU A 588 -31.09 12.59 23.33
N ASN A 589 -32.19 12.34 24.05
CA ASN A 589 -33.30 11.50 23.58
C ASN A 589 -34.67 12.16 23.76
N SER A 590 -34.71 13.42 24.22
CA SER A 590 -35.99 14.11 24.39
C SER A 590 -36.65 14.37 23.03
N PRO A 591 -37.99 14.44 22.96
CA PRO A 591 -38.69 14.80 21.73
C PRO A 591 -38.18 16.11 21.12
N ALA A 592 -37.89 17.12 21.95
CA ALA A 592 -37.32 18.38 21.51
C ALA A 592 -35.89 18.23 20.94
N GLY A 593 -35.06 17.38 21.55
CA GLY A 593 -33.72 17.06 21.04
C GLY A 593 -33.73 16.34 19.70
N ILE A 594 -34.66 15.40 19.50
CA ILE A 594 -34.85 14.68 18.23
C ILE A 594 -35.29 15.65 17.13
N GLU A 595 -36.29 16.49 17.40
CA GLU A 595 -36.76 17.49 16.43
C GLU A 595 -35.67 18.53 16.13
N TYR A 596 -34.86 18.91 17.13
CA TYR A 596 -33.67 19.74 16.93
C TYR A 596 -32.68 19.11 15.95
N GLY A 597 -32.33 17.83 16.13
CA GLY A 597 -31.39 17.13 15.25
C GLY A 597 -31.88 17.04 13.81
N ARG A 598 -33.16 16.70 13.63
CA ARG A 598 -33.79 16.67 12.29
C ARG A 598 -33.74 18.04 11.65
N THR A 599 -34.26 19.05 12.34
CA THR A 599 -34.34 20.43 11.82
C THR A 599 -32.96 21.00 11.48
N LEU A 600 -31.97 20.75 12.34
CA LEU A 600 -30.59 21.16 12.07
C LEU A 600 -30.02 20.44 10.86
N GLY A 601 -30.23 19.11 10.74
CA GLY A 601 -29.79 18.32 9.59
C GLY A 601 -30.27 18.89 8.25
N LEU A 602 -31.55 19.24 8.15
CA LEU A 602 -32.11 19.93 6.98
C LEU A 602 -31.36 21.25 6.70
N ALA A 603 -31.19 22.11 7.71
CA ALA A 603 -30.53 23.41 7.53
C ALA A 603 -29.08 23.25 7.02
N LEU A 604 -28.34 22.28 7.56
CA LEU A 604 -26.98 21.98 7.12
C LEU A 604 -26.95 21.51 5.66
N GLN A 605 -27.88 20.65 5.24
CA GLN A 605 -27.89 20.12 3.87
C GLN A 605 -28.34 21.13 2.84
N LEU A 606 -29.36 21.94 3.14
CA LEU A 606 -29.75 23.05 2.26
C LEU A 606 -28.59 24.05 2.08
N THR A 607 -27.79 24.27 3.13
CA THR A 607 -26.58 25.09 3.03
C THR A 607 -25.51 24.43 2.15
N ASN A 608 -25.34 23.10 2.22
CA ASN A 608 -24.43 22.37 1.32
C ASN A 608 -24.87 22.53 -0.15
N ILE A 609 -26.15 22.31 -0.44
CA ILE A 609 -26.71 22.46 -1.79
C ILE A 609 -26.43 23.86 -2.37
N LEU A 610 -26.64 24.91 -1.57
CA LEU A 610 -26.34 26.28 -2.00
C LEU A 610 -24.84 26.54 -2.16
N ARG A 611 -24.01 25.92 -1.32
CA ARG A 611 -22.56 26.07 -1.38
C ARG A 611 -21.97 25.41 -2.62
N ASP A 612 -22.48 24.24 -2.96
CA ASP A 612 -21.89 23.33 -3.95
C ASP A 612 -22.65 23.32 -5.28
N LEU A 613 -23.69 24.16 -5.44
CA LEU A 613 -24.54 24.29 -6.64
C LEU A 613 -23.80 24.14 -7.96
N TRP A 614 -22.67 24.84 -8.13
CA TRP A 614 -21.91 24.85 -9.37
C TRP A 614 -21.11 23.57 -9.58
N VAL A 615 -20.59 22.98 -8.50
CA VAL A 615 -19.89 21.70 -8.54
C VAL A 615 -20.88 20.60 -8.86
N ASP A 616 -22.06 20.61 -8.23
CA ASP A 616 -23.13 19.65 -8.52
C ASP A 616 -23.62 19.76 -9.98
N ALA A 617 -23.68 20.97 -10.52
CA ALA A 617 -24.08 21.22 -11.90
C ALA A 617 -23.08 20.63 -12.92
N GLU A 618 -21.79 20.56 -12.60
CA GLU A 618 -20.76 19.91 -13.45
C GLU A 618 -21.08 18.42 -13.65
N ASP A 619 -21.65 17.76 -12.64
CA ASP A 619 -22.10 16.36 -12.68
C ASP A 619 -23.55 16.20 -13.16
N ASN A 620 -24.11 17.24 -13.79
CA ASN A 620 -25.50 17.30 -14.23
C ASN A 620 -26.50 17.06 -13.08
N ARG A 621 -26.21 17.54 -11.87
CA ARG A 621 -27.11 17.49 -10.70
C ARG A 621 -27.63 18.87 -10.34
N ILE A 622 -28.93 18.96 -10.06
CA ILE A 622 -29.58 20.18 -9.58
C ILE A 622 -30.53 19.77 -8.45
N TYR A 623 -30.12 20.04 -7.22
CA TYR A 623 -30.93 19.73 -6.04
C TYR A 623 -32.05 20.75 -5.80
N LEU A 624 -31.92 21.98 -6.31
CA LEU A 624 -32.95 23.01 -6.16
C LEU A 624 -34.29 22.52 -6.76
N PRO A 625 -35.42 22.70 -6.07
CA PRO A 625 -36.70 22.17 -6.54
C PRO A 625 -37.14 22.81 -7.86
N LEU A 626 -37.62 21.99 -8.81
CA LEU A 626 -38.11 22.46 -10.10
C LEU A 626 -39.29 23.42 -9.94
N GLU A 627 -40.15 23.23 -8.94
CA GLU A 627 -41.22 24.18 -8.62
C GLU A 627 -40.69 25.58 -8.27
N ASP A 628 -39.54 25.66 -7.60
CA ASP A 628 -38.91 26.92 -7.23
C ASP A 628 -38.20 27.53 -8.44
N LEU A 629 -37.52 26.73 -9.27
CA LEU A 629 -36.98 27.19 -10.55
C LEU A 629 -38.07 27.82 -11.42
N ASN A 630 -39.21 27.14 -11.56
CA ASN A 630 -40.36 27.63 -12.31
C ASN A 630 -40.96 28.91 -11.69
N ARG A 631 -41.05 28.98 -10.37
CA ARG A 631 -41.56 30.14 -9.63
C ARG A 631 -40.74 31.40 -9.91
N PHE A 632 -39.43 31.27 -10.06
CA PHE A 632 -38.51 32.39 -10.30
C PHE A 632 -38.16 32.57 -11.79
N GLY A 633 -38.67 31.72 -12.68
CA GLY A 633 -38.40 31.80 -14.13
C GLY A 633 -36.96 31.44 -14.50
N VAL A 634 -36.33 30.54 -13.74
CA VAL A 634 -34.95 30.07 -13.96
C VAL A 634 -34.99 28.73 -14.71
N SER A 635 -34.29 28.63 -15.83
CA SER A 635 -34.14 27.34 -16.53
C SER A 635 -32.99 26.52 -15.94
N GLU A 636 -33.09 25.20 -16.06
CA GLU A 636 -32.00 24.29 -15.68
C GLU A 636 -30.72 24.57 -16.48
N GLU A 637 -30.87 24.93 -17.75
CA GLU A 637 -29.76 25.24 -18.65
C GLU A 637 -28.93 26.43 -18.16
N THR A 638 -29.56 27.45 -17.55
CA THR A 638 -28.86 28.58 -16.92
C THR A 638 -27.93 28.11 -15.80
N ILE A 639 -28.37 27.15 -14.97
CA ILE A 639 -27.55 26.60 -13.88
C ILE A 639 -26.42 25.74 -14.45
N LEU A 640 -26.73 24.84 -15.38
CA LEU A 640 -25.75 23.93 -15.99
C LEU A 640 -24.64 24.66 -16.77
N LYS A 641 -24.96 25.81 -17.38
CA LYS A 641 -23.95 26.66 -18.06
C LYS A 641 -23.16 27.54 -17.11
N GLY A 642 -23.49 27.58 -15.82
CA GLY A 642 -22.85 28.49 -14.88
C GLY A 642 -23.24 29.96 -15.06
N GLU A 643 -24.37 30.23 -15.72
CA GLU A 643 -24.81 31.58 -16.06
C GLU A 643 -25.51 32.24 -14.87
N ARG A 644 -24.97 33.37 -14.43
CA ARG A 644 -25.57 34.15 -13.34
C ARG A 644 -26.60 35.13 -13.92
N SER A 645 -27.81 35.12 -13.40
CA SER A 645 -28.90 36.05 -13.74
C SER A 645 -29.54 36.63 -12.48
N GLU A 646 -30.24 37.77 -12.60
CA GLU A 646 -31.00 38.35 -11.47
C GLU A 646 -32.08 37.39 -10.95
N ALA A 647 -32.74 36.66 -11.85
CA ALA A 647 -33.73 35.64 -11.50
C ALA A 647 -33.11 34.49 -10.70
N LEU A 648 -31.92 34.00 -11.10
CA LEU A 648 -31.20 32.97 -10.35
C LEU A 648 -30.75 33.48 -8.98
N VAL A 649 -30.23 34.70 -8.88
CA VAL A 649 -29.84 35.29 -7.59
C VAL A 649 -31.06 35.44 -6.67
N ALA A 650 -32.23 35.80 -7.20
CA ALA A 650 -33.47 35.86 -6.43
C ALA A 650 -33.92 34.47 -5.93
N LEU A 651 -33.83 33.44 -6.77
CA LEU A 651 -34.08 32.05 -6.38
C LEU A 651 -33.12 31.60 -5.26
N LEU A 652 -31.82 31.81 -5.43
CA LEU A 652 -30.82 31.39 -4.43
C LEU A 652 -31.00 32.14 -3.10
N ARG A 653 -31.44 33.40 -3.14
CA ARG A 653 -31.81 34.15 -1.94
C ARG A 653 -33.01 33.55 -1.23
N PHE A 654 -34.05 33.18 -1.97
CA PHE A 654 -35.22 32.50 -1.42
C PHE A 654 -34.87 31.16 -0.77
N GLU A 655 -33.99 30.37 -1.39
CA GLU A 655 -33.49 29.12 -0.81
C GLU A 655 -32.60 29.35 0.41
N ALA A 656 -31.80 30.42 0.42
CA ALA A 656 -31.00 30.80 1.59
C ALA A 656 -31.89 31.21 2.77
N GLU A 657 -32.96 31.96 2.52
CA GLU A 657 -33.96 32.32 3.54
C GLU A 657 -34.67 31.08 4.10
N ARG A 658 -34.96 30.09 3.24
CA ARG A 658 -35.49 28.78 3.66
C ARG A 658 -34.52 28.05 4.60
N ALA A 659 -33.23 27.96 4.25
CA ALA A 659 -32.23 27.34 5.10
C ALA A 659 -32.08 28.07 6.46
N GLU A 660 -32.08 29.41 6.42
CA GLU A 660 -32.03 30.27 7.61
C GLU A 660 -33.24 30.10 8.53
N ALA A 661 -34.45 29.93 7.98
CA ALA A 661 -35.65 29.62 8.76
C ALA A 661 -35.52 28.28 9.51
N PHE A 662 -34.90 27.27 8.90
CA PHE A 662 -34.60 26.01 9.59
C PHE A 662 -33.55 26.18 10.69
N PHE A 663 -32.51 27.00 10.50
CA PHE A 663 -31.58 27.33 11.59
C PHE A 663 -32.30 27.98 12.78
N GLN A 664 -33.19 28.94 12.53
CA GLN A 664 -33.96 29.62 13.57
C GLN A 664 -34.90 28.64 14.31
N LYS A 665 -35.59 27.77 13.56
CA LYS A 665 -36.41 26.71 14.15
C LYS A 665 -35.57 25.77 15.01
N ALA A 666 -34.39 25.36 14.55
CA ALA A 666 -33.48 24.52 15.33
C ALA A 666 -33.03 25.21 16.62
N ASP A 667 -32.63 26.48 16.56
CA ASP A 667 -32.21 27.24 17.75
C ASP A 667 -33.31 27.31 18.82
N ALA A 668 -34.58 27.46 18.42
CA ALA A 668 -35.73 27.48 19.31
C ALA A 668 -36.01 26.12 19.99
N LEU A 669 -35.55 25.02 19.39
CA LEU A 669 -35.76 23.65 19.88
C LEU A 669 -34.67 23.16 20.85
N ILE A 670 -33.58 23.92 21.04
CA ILE A 670 -32.45 23.50 21.89
C ILE A 670 -32.92 23.31 23.34
N PRO A 671 -32.92 22.07 23.88
CA PRO A 671 -33.36 21.84 25.25
C PRO A 671 -32.38 22.47 26.24
N GLY A 672 -32.88 23.33 27.13
CA GLY A 672 -32.05 24.09 28.07
C GLY A 672 -31.12 23.22 28.93
N ARG A 673 -31.61 22.06 29.41
CA ARG A 673 -30.84 21.10 30.23
C ARG A 673 -29.74 20.37 29.45
N SER A 674 -29.81 20.36 28.13
CA SER A 674 -28.92 19.60 27.23
C SER A 674 -27.98 20.47 26.41
N ARG A 675 -28.05 21.78 26.60
CA ARG A 675 -27.28 22.78 25.85
C ARG A 675 -25.76 22.54 25.85
N ARG A 676 -25.22 21.95 26.93
CA ARG A 676 -23.81 21.50 27.01
C ARG A 676 -23.55 20.22 26.22
N ARG A 677 -24.42 19.20 26.33
CA ARG A 677 -24.31 17.94 25.58
C ARG A 677 -24.40 18.15 24.07
N LEU A 678 -25.22 19.10 23.66
CA LEU A 678 -25.43 19.50 22.27
C LEU A 678 -24.36 20.47 21.74
N PHE A 679 -23.26 20.71 22.47
CA PHE A 679 -22.19 21.60 22.00
C PHE A 679 -21.69 21.23 20.59
N PRO A 680 -21.41 19.95 20.24
CA PRO A 680 -20.94 19.61 18.90
C PRO A 680 -21.96 19.98 17.81
N ALA A 681 -23.24 19.66 18.00
CA ALA A 681 -24.32 20.01 17.07
C ALA A 681 -24.50 21.53 16.93
N ARG A 682 -24.54 22.25 18.06
CA ARG A 682 -24.65 23.71 18.08
C ARG A 682 -23.47 24.39 17.39
N PHE A 683 -22.26 23.91 17.63
CA PHE A 683 -21.06 24.41 16.96
C PHE A 683 -21.13 24.20 15.44
N MET A 684 -21.54 23.01 14.99
CA MET A 684 -21.72 22.73 13.56
C MET A 684 -22.78 23.65 12.93
N GLY A 685 -23.91 23.85 13.62
CA GLY A 685 -24.94 24.80 13.19
C GLY A 685 -24.41 26.22 12.98
N ARG A 686 -23.61 26.74 13.90
CA ARG A 686 -22.98 28.07 13.75
C ARG A 686 -22.02 28.14 12.58
N VAL A 687 -21.18 27.12 12.41
CA VAL A 687 -20.19 27.07 11.32
C VAL A 687 -20.91 27.13 9.97
N TYR A 688 -21.96 26.34 9.80
CA TYR A 688 -22.70 26.28 8.55
C TYR A 688 -23.58 27.51 8.32
N ARG A 689 -24.25 28.03 9.34
CA ARG A 689 -24.96 29.32 9.23
C ARG A 689 -24.01 30.45 8.82
N ARG A 690 -22.77 30.46 9.33
CA ARG A 690 -21.75 31.42 8.89
C ARG A 690 -21.26 31.20 7.46
N VAL A 691 -21.29 29.96 6.96
CA VAL A 691 -21.06 29.66 5.54
C VAL A 691 -22.20 30.23 4.70
N LEU A 692 -23.46 30.00 5.09
CA LEU A 692 -24.65 30.57 4.44
C LEU A 692 -24.59 32.10 4.39
N GLU A 693 -24.29 32.76 5.51
CA GLU A 693 -24.12 34.22 5.58
C GLU A 693 -23.03 34.72 4.62
N ARG A 694 -21.95 33.95 4.40
CA ARG A 694 -20.91 34.32 3.43
C ARG A 694 -21.38 34.17 1.99
N ILE A 695 -22.18 33.14 1.69
CA ILE A 695 -22.79 32.96 0.37
C ILE A 695 -23.69 34.16 0.06
N VAL A 696 -24.56 34.53 1.01
CA VAL A 696 -25.47 35.67 0.90
C VAL A 696 -24.71 36.99 0.80
N ALA A 697 -23.68 37.21 1.61
CA ALA A 697 -22.88 38.44 1.61
C ALA A 697 -22.02 38.60 0.35
N ALA A 698 -21.63 37.49 -0.29
CA ALA A 698 -20.96 37.49 -1.59
C ALA A 698 -21.94 37.59 -2.77
N ASP A 699 -23.24 37.74 -2.48
CA ASP A 699 -24.33 37.85 -3.45
C ASP A 699 -24.42 36.67 -4.42
N PHE A 700 -24.21 35.44 -3.92
CA PHE A 700 -24.31 34.20 -4.71
C PHE A 700 -23.37 34.22 -5.93
N PRO A 701 -22.05 34.14 -5.70
CA PRO A 701 -21.05 34.16 -6.77
C PRO A 701 -21.14 32.92 -7.66
N GLY A 702 -20.68 33.05 -8.91
CA GLY A 702 -20.71 31.99 -9.93
C GLY A 702 -19.67 30.86 -9.73
N PRO A 703 -19.45 30.03 -10.76
CA PRO A 703 -18.52 28.90 -10.73
C PRO A 703 -17.10 29.26 -10.26
N GLY A 704 -16.45 28.33 -9.56
CA GLY A 704 -15.08 28.49 -9.04
C GLY A 704 -14.97 29.19 -7.69
N TRP A 705 -16.04 29.81 -7.17
CA TRP A 705 -16.05 30.37 -5.82
C TRP A 705 -16.31 29.30 -4.75
N LYS A 706 -15.54 29.32 -3.66
CA LYS A 706 -15.67 28.35 -2.55
C LYS A 706 -15.96 29.04 -1.23
N ALA A 707 -17.12 28.74 -0.65
CA ALA A 707 -17.43 29.16 0.72
C ALA A 707 -16.70 28.26 1.73
N SER A 708 -15.65 28.78 2.37
CA SER A 708 -15.02 28.08 3.50
C SER A 708 -14.66 29.03 4.63
N LEU A 709 -14.66 28.50 5.86
CA LEU A 709 -14.19 29.22 7.03
C LEU A 709 -12.73 28.88 7.32
N SER A 710 -11.94 29.91 7.59
CA SER A 710 -10.57 29.74 8.08
C SER A 710 -10.54 29.07 9.46
N LYS A 711 -9.40 28.48 9.83
CA LYS A 711 -9.22 27.87 11.16
C LYS A 711 -9.52 28.86 12.30
N GLY A 712 -9.11 30.13 12.15
CA GLY A 712 -9.38 31.19 13.12
C GLY A 712 -10.87 31.52 13.25
N ALA A 713 -11.60 31.56 12.14
CA ALA A 713 -13.05 31.77 12.15
C ALA A 713 -13.78 30.61 12.84
N LYS A 714 -13.38 29.36 12.59
CA LYS A 714 -13.93 28.18 13.28
C LYS A 714 -13.65 28.23 14.79
N LEU A 715 -12.46 28.65 15.21
CA LEU A 715 -12.12 28.80 16.63
C LEU A 715 -12.99 29.88 17.32
N ARG A 716 -13.24 31.00 16.64
CA ARG A 716 -14.15 32.05 17.13
C ARG A 716 -15.56 31.50 17.36
N GLU A 717 -16.11 30.75 16.41
CA GLU A 717 -17.45 30.16 16.56
C GLU A 717 -17.51 29.11 17.69
N ALA A 718 -16.42 28.36 17.91
CA ALA A 718 -16.32 27.45 19.05
C ALA A 718 -16.39 28.20 20.38
N LEU A 719 -15.63 29.30 20.51
CA LEU A 719 -15.63 30.15 21.71
C LEU A 719 -17.00 30.78 21.97
N LEU A 720 -17.65 31.33 20.93
CA LEU A 720 -18.99 31.92 21.05
C LEU A 720 -20.04 30.87 21.47
N CYS A 721 -19.95 29.65 20.92
CA CYS A 721 -20.82 28.55 21.29
C CYS A 721 -20.68 28.15 22.77
N LEU A 722 -19.44 28.15 23.29
CA LEU A 722 -19.13 27.86 24.71
C LEU A 722 -19.70 28.90 25.66
N ILE A 723 -19.60 30.20 25.33
CA ILE A 723 -20.13 31.30 26.16
C ILE A 723 -21.64 31.52 25.99
N GLY A 724 -22.29 30.75 25.11
CA GLY A 724 -23.74 30.75 24.92
C GLY A 724 -24.29 31.97 24.16
N ARG A 725 -23.43 32.74 23.49
CA ARG A 725 -23.79 33.97 22.74
C ARG A 725 -24.00 33.73 21.27
#